data_AF-A0A358DMS6-F1
#
_entry.id   AF-A0A358DMS6-F1
#
_cell.length_a   1.000
_cell.length_b   1.000
_cell.length_c   1.000
_cell.angle_alpha   90.00
_cell.angle_beta   90.00
_cell.angle_gamma   90.00
#
_symmetry.space_group_name_H-M   'P 1'
#
loop_
_entity.id
_entity.type
_entity.pdbx_description
1 polymer ?
#
loop_
_entity_poly.entity_id
_entity_poly.type
_entity_poly.pdbx_seq_one_letter_code
_entity_poly.pdbx_strand_id
1 'polypeptide(L)'
;FDYAELRQHRSSPIDRDTDGDGLPDGLEVGLIDDEDPDTTTNPSLADTDGDGLDDGVEDRNQNGRVDPGETDPGVADSDGDGLGDGVELGLVEGSDPNRQTDPFVKDTDGDGLWDGVEDSNYNGTTDEGESDPTILDTDGGGIEDGEEVLEDQTNPADGRDDHGLDADEDGLENSIEQRHGLNILNPDSDGDTIGDLVELGNPEAPDDSDGDGILDALDFDSDGDKIQDLHEAGSPPPVDSDGDGVPDYRDLDSDGDGVPDREEAGDLNLVTPPPDSDGDGRSDAQQVDADGDGLNDQDERTEGTDPTNADTDGGGVRDSVEVQRGSDPLDPDDDFKGWLEEGGSVAGGCGCATSAGGYWESLLLLVVLLLRRRRTLVALALFLSATAAEARVHPDASQTAFDVNRLLPRPDGGGLVALGGTDLPRHMEFELGLWLEGIDHPLVVRAADKTVRSLVAYRLTTGVQLGVGLFDTMSMAARVPLVLAQGGDFPGQNMGALVGNGLGDLEFLGRWQIWDARGGRPGITFEGIYRLASGSEDAFLGRNETSGAVAATAEWRAGLIRGLGQYAYLREPERSLFNARFGDQHRVGFGLGYVLPGMGAEVGVEWVNWLGGEPNYSSEVLLGYRMRGPGFTMPLSLGAALTGTPRTPRFRGSAGALIRRRAN
;
A
#
# COMPACT_ATOMS: atom_id res chain seq x y z
N PHE A 1 -93.68 -36.22 -4.94
CA PHE A 1 -92.57 -35.52 -4.32
C PHE A 1 -91.83 -36.50 -3.40
N ASP A 2 -92.57 -37.16 -2.51
CA ASP A 2 -92.08 -38.11 -1.48
C ASP A 2 -91.16 -39.26 -1.95
N TYR A 3 -91.36 -39.77 -3.18
CA TYR A 3 -90.48 -40.81 -3.75
C TYR A 3 -89.16 -40.25 -4.30
N ALA A 4 -89.16 -39.00 -4.78
CA ALA A 4 -88.00 -38.32 -5.35
C ALA A 4 -87.08 -37.78 -4.24
N GLU A 5 -87.64 -37.16 -3.19
CA GLU A 5 -86.89 -36.71 -2.00
C GLU A 5 -86.03 -37.84 -1.42
N LEU A 6 -86.63 -38.99 -1.07
CA LEU A 6 -85.92 -40.14 -0.48
C LEU A 6 -84.86 -40.81 -1.37
N ARG A 7 -85.03 -40.83 -2.70
CA ARG A 7 -84.25 -41.69 -3.62
C ARG A 7 -83.31 -40.92 -4.54
N GLN A 8 -83.68 -39.69 -4.88
CA GLN A 8 -82.99 -38.86 -5.86
C GLN A 8 -82.25 -37.71 -5.16
N HIS A 9 -82.90 -37.01 -4.24
CA HIS A 9 -82.34 -35.83 -3.56
C HIS A 9 -81.82 -36.11 -2.16
N ARG A 10 -82.08 -37.30 -1.61
CA ARG A 10 -81.69 -37.75 -0.26
C ARG A 10 -82.23 -36.87 0.87
N SER A 11 -83.30 -36.14 0.61
CA SER A 11 -83.96 -35.27 1.57
C SER A 11 -85.17 -35.95 2.26
N SER A 12 -85.73 -35.32 3.29
CA SER A 12 -86.77 -35.87 4.16
C SER A 12 -88.17 -35.56 3.64
N PRO A 13 -89.00 -36.56 3.24
CA PRO A 13 -90.35 -36.31 2.70
C PRO A 13 -91.39 -35.71 3.66
N ILE A 14 -91.01 -35.52 4.92
CA ILE A 14 -91.89 -34.99 5.97
C ILE A 14 -91.31 -33.73 6.61
N ASP A 15 -90.06 -33.39 6.29
CA ASP A 15 -89.50 -32.09 6.59
C ASP A 15 -89.61 -31.23 5.34
N ARG A 16 -89.76 -29.92 5.50
CA ARG A 16 -89.85 -29.02 4.34
C ARG A 16 -88.49 -28.42 3.98
N ASP A 17 -87.54 -28.54 4.89
CA ASP A 17 -86.18 -28.00 4.89
C ASP A 17 -85.37 -29.03 5.69
N THR A 18 -84.66 -29.90 4.99
CA THR A 18 -84.16 -31.16 5.56
C THR A 18 -82.85 -31.00 6.33
N ASP A 19 -81.98 -30.09 5.92
CA ASP A 19 -80.71 -29.74 6.54
C ASP A 19 -80.82 -28.52 7.46
N GLY A 20 -81.86 -27.70 7.31
CA GLY A 20 -82.22 -26.65 8.27
C GLY A 20 -81.49 -25.33 8.05
N ASP A 21 -81.03 -25.09 6.82
CA ASP A 21 -80.30 -23.89 6.37
C ASP A 21 -81.24 -22.68 6.13
N GLY A 22 -82.54 -22.96 6.01
CA GLY A 22 -83.59 -21.99 5.77
C GLY A 22 -84.16 -22.01 4.36
N LEU A 23 -83.57 -22.75 3.41
CA LEU A 23 -84.14 -22.99 2.09
C LEU A 23 -85.06 -24.21 2.09
N PRO A 24 -86.25 -24.13 1.47
CA PRO A 24 -87.09 -25.31 1.36
C PRO A 24 -86.55 -26.31 0.34
N ASP A 25 -86.56 -27.60 0.66
CA ASP A 25 -86.22 -28.75 -0.20
C ASP A 25 -86.72 -28.63 -1.65
N GLY A 26 -87.89 -28.01 -1.85
CA GLY A 26 -88.52 -27.84 -3.16
C GLY A 26 -87.98 -26.69 -4.00
N LEU A 27 -87.42 -25.66 -3.37
CA LEU A 27 -86.72 -24.54 -4.02
C LEU A 27 -85.34 -25.02 -4.48
N GLU A 28 -84.58 -25.63 -3.57
CA GLU A 28 -83.22 -26.14 -3.80
C GLU A 28 -83.12 -27.09 -5.01
N VAL A 29 -84.15 -27.90 -5.26
CA VAL A 29 -84.18 -28.87 -6.38
C VAL A 29 -84.97 -28.37 -7.61
N GLY A 30 -85.37 -27.09 -7.64
CA GLY A 30 -86.07 -26.46 -8.77
C GLY A 30 -87.49 -27.01 -9.04
N LEU A 31 -88.19 -27.47 -8.01
CA LEU A 31 -89.53 -28.07 -8.11
C LEU A 31 -90.68 -27.15 -7.65
N ILE A 32 -90.34 -26.03 -6.99
CA ILE A 32 -91.18 -24.83 -6.84
C ILE A 32 -90.84 -23.88 -8.00
N ASP A 33 -91.74 -22.96 -8.37
CA ASP A 33 -91.43 -21.93 -9.38
C ASP A 33 -90.28 -21.06 -8.83
N ASP A 34 -89.07 -21.39 -9.27
CA ASP A 34 -87.81 -20.70 -9.03
C ASP A 34 -87.66 -19.54 -10.01
N GLU A 35 -87.22 -18.36 -9.54
CA GLU A 35 -86.97 -17.22 -10.40
C GLU A 35 -85.70 -17.39 -11.26
N ASP A 36 -84.74 -18.23 -10.83
CA ASP A 36 -83.57 -18.62 -11.61
C ASP A 36 -83.26 -20.14 -11.51
N PRO A 37 -83.69 -20.96 -12.48
CA PRO A 37 -83.57 -22.42 -12.39
C PRO A 37 -82.13 -22.96 -12.49
N ASP A 38 -81.13 -22.09 -12.64
CA ASP A 38 -79.72 -22.45 -12.76
C ASP A 38 -78.98 -22.44 -11.39
N THR A 39 -79.58 -21.88 -10.32
CA THR A 39 -79.03 -21.75 -8.95
C THR A 39 -79.62 -22.78 -7.98
N THR A 40 -79.57 -24.06 -8.37
CA THR A 40 -80.09 -25.18 -7.55
C THR A 40 -79.04 -25.70 -6.55
N THR A 41 -79.45 -25.90 -5.30
CA THR A 41 -78.61 -26.39 -4.20
C THR A 41 -78.96 -27.83 -3.78
N ASN A 42 -78.27 -28.37 -2.77
CA ASN A 42 -78.47 -29.73 -2.29
C ASN A 42 -79.28 -29.77 -0.98
N PRO A 43 -80.53 -30.29 -0.99
CA PRO A 43 -81.45 -30.31 0.16
C PRO A 43 -81.11 -31.33 1.25
N SER A 44 -79.83 -31.66 1.39
CA SER A 44 -79.31 -32.49 2.46
C SER A 44 -77.96 -31.99 2.99
N LEU A 45 -77.48 -30.86 2.48
CA LEU A 45 -76.28 -30.14 2.87
C LEU A 45 -76.70 -28.69 3.10
N ALA A 46 -76.54 -28.20 4.33
CA ALA A 46 -76.89 -26.81 4.63
C ALA A 46 -76.02 -25.79 3.88
N ASP A 47 -74.84 -26.21 3.44
CA ASP A 47 -73.83 -25.46 2.69
C ASP A 47 -73.43 -26.34 1.50
N THR A 48 -73.84 -25.93 0.29
CA THR A 48 -73.76 -26.75 -0.92
C THR A 48 -72.38 -26.72 -1.56
N ASP A 49 -71.71 -25.57 -1.59
CA ASP A 49 -70.42 -25.39 -2.23
C ASP A 49 -69.22 -25.51 -1.26
N GLY A 50 -69.49 -25.47 0.04
CA GLY A 50 -68.56 -25.80 1.12
C GLY A 50 -67.68 -24.63 1.55
N ASP A 51 -68.12 -23.39 1.33
CA ASP A 51 -67.39 -22.17 1.69
C ASP A 51 -67.62 -21.74 3.16
N GLY A 52 -68.61 -22.36 3.82
CA GLY A 52 -68.99 -22.12 5.20
C GLY A 52 -70.16 -21.14 5.40
N LEU A 53 -70.83 -20.71 4.33
CA LEU A 53 -72.15 -20.10 4.38
C LEU A 53 -73.22 -21.15 4.12
N ASP A 54 -74.31 -21.05 4.89
CA ASP A 54 -75.48 -21.87 4.65
C ASP A 54 -76.23 -21.32 3.42
N ASP A 55 -76.73 -22.16 2.52
CA ASP A 55 -77.34 -21.74 1.23
C ASP A 55 -78.47 -20.70 1.44
N GLY A 56 -79.24 -20.84 2.53
CA GLY A 56 -80.29 -19.89 2.93
C GLY A 56 -79.82 -18.54 3.49
N VAL A 57 -78.54 -18.40 3.87
CA VAL A 57 -77.92 -17.12 4.22
C VAL A 57 -77.60 -16.31 2.97
N GLU A 58 -77.19 -17.02 1.92
CA GLU A 58 -76.80 -16.49 0.62
C GLU A 58 -78.05 -16.11 -0.20
N ASP A 59 -79.06 -16.98 -0.30
CA ASP A 59 -80.41 -16.61 -0.79
C ASP A 59 -81.30 -16.11 0.36
N ARG A 60 -80.95 -14.95 0.91
CA ARG A 60 -81.63 -14.34 2.06
C ARG A 60 -83.13 -14.14 1.84
N ASN A 61 -83.53 -13.91 0.59
CA ASN A 61 -84.91 -13.60 0.24
C ASN A 61 -85.72 -14.85 -0.20
N GLN A 62 -85.04 -15.99 -0.36
CA GLN A 62 -85.59 -17.32 -0.63
C GLN A 62 -86.39 -17.37 -1.94
N ASN A 63 -85.94 -16.65 -2.96
CA ASN A 63 -86.57 -16.63 -4.28
C ASN A 63 -85.86 -17.53 -5.30
N GLY A 64 -84.75 -18.17 -4.91
CA GLY A 64 -83.95 -19.06 -5.74
C GLY A 64 -83.12 -18.33 -6.80
N ARG A 65 -82.93 -17.01 -6.69
CA ARG A 65 -82.16 -16.22 -7.66
C ARG A 65 -81.10 -15.39 -6.93
N VAL A 66 -79.88 -15.39 -7.46
CA VAL A 66 -78.80 -14.51 -7.00
C VAL A 66 -79.16 -13.05 -7.33
N ASP A 67 -79.59 -12.30 -6.32
CA ASP A 67 -79.90 -10.87 -6.43
C ASP A 67 -78.70 -9.98 -6.01
N PRO A 68 -78.67 -8.69 -6.40
CA PRO A 68 -77.57 -7.80 -6.00
C PRO A 68 -77.38 -7.72 -4.47
N GLY A 69 -76.21 -8.14 -3.99
CA GLY A 69 -75.87 -8.22 -2.56
C GLY A 69 -76.13 -9.59 -1.92
N GLU A 70 -76.42 -10.60 -2.72
CA GLU A 70 -76.44 -12.02 -2.38
C GLU A 70 -75.30 -12.72 -3.13
N THR A 71 -74.62 -13.65 -2.46
CA THR A 71 -73.62 -14.56 -3.04
C THR A 71 -74.33 -15.75 -3.70
N ASP A 72 -73.62 -16.51 -4.54
CA ASP A 72 -74.20 -17.66 -5.24
C ASP A 72 -73.91 -18.95 -4.44
N PRO A 73 -74.93 -19.64 -3.88
CA PRO A 73 -74.74 -20.85 -3.06
C PRO A 73 -74.10 -22.06 -3.79
N GLY A 74 -73.87 -21.93 -5.11
CA GLY A 74 -73.14 -22.91 -5.92
C GLY A 74 -71.70 -22.52 -6.22
N VAL A 75 -71.22 -21.37 -5.74
CA VAL A 75 -69.92 -20.77 -6.05
C VAL A 75 -69.24 -20.25 -4.79
N ALA A 76 -68.36 -21.08 -4.25
CA ALA A 76 -67.65 -20.83 -3.00
C ALA A 76 -66.73 -19.59 -2.93
N ASP A 77 -66.56 -18.86 -4.03
CA ASP A 77 -65.68 -17.68 -4.17
C ASP A 77 -66.26 -16.81 -5.31
N SER A 78 -67.05 -15.81 -4.91
CA SER A 78 -67.93 -15.04 -5.77
C SER A 78 -67.17 -14.11 -6.74
N ASP A 79 -66.04 -13.55 -6.33
CA ASP A 79 -65.23 -12.67 -7.18
C ASP A 79 -63.99 -13.33 -7.79
N GLY A 80 -63.60 -14.50 -7.30
CA GLY A 80 -62.54 -15.36 -7.81
C GLY A 80 -61.14 -14.94 -7.41
N ASP A 81 -60.95 -14.31 -6.26
CA ASP A 81 -59.64 -13.87 -5.75
C ASP A 81 -58.90 -14.96 -4.93
N GLY A 82 -59.62 -16.02 -4.53
CA GLY A 82 -59.12 -17.17 -3.80
C GLY A 82 -59.62 -17.27 -2.36
N LEU A 83 -60.25 -16.24 -1.80
CA LEU A 83 -60.89 -16.25 -0.49
C LEU A 83 -62.38 -16.60 -0.67
N GLY A 84 -62.93 -17.43 0.21
CA GLY A 84 -64.33 -17.86 0.07
C GLY A 84 -65.30 -16.93 0.79
N ASP A 85 -66.50 -16.75 0.25
CA ASP A 85 -67.46 -15.74 0.70
C ASP A 85 -67.76 -15.82 2.22
N GLY A 86 -67.82 -17.03 2.77
CA GLY A 86 -67.97 -17.25 4.22
C GLY A 86 -66.80 -16.76 5.08
N VAL A 87 -65.58 -16.86 4.56
CA VAL A 87 -64.36 -16.38 5.21
C VAL A 87 -64.33 -14.86 5.16
N GLU A 88 -64.63 -14.28 4.00
CA GLU A 88 -64.69 -12.83 3.76
C GLU A 88 -65.71 -12.11 4.65
N LEU A 89 -66.87 -12.73 4.87
CA LEU A 89 -67.88 -12.21 5.80
C LEU A 89 -67.51 -12.43 7.28
N GLY A 90 -66.42 -13.11 7.59
CA GLY A 90 -65.99 -13.43 8.96
C GLY A 90 -66.97 -14.36 9.69
N LEU A 91 -67.65 -15.25 8.96
CA LEU A 91 -68.71 -16.12 9.48
C LEU A 91 -68.25 -17.57 9.70
N VAL A 92 -67.11 -17.97 9.13
CA VAL A 92 -66.49 -19.29 9.30
C VAL A 92 -65.87 -19.44 10.70
N GLU A 93 -65.95 -20.65 11.29
CA GLU A 93 -65.34 -20.93 12.59
C GLU A 93 -63.80 -20.87 12.49
N GLY A 94 -63.23 -19.74 12.91
CA GLY A 94 -61.77 -19.53 12.94
C GLY A 94 -61.33 -18.19 12.36
N SER A 95 -62.15 -17.56 11.51
CA SER A 95 -61.87 -16.25 10.93
C SER A 95 -62.07 -15.11 11.93
N ASP A 96 -61.44 -13.95 11.66
CA ASP A 96 -61.60 -12.75 12.47
C ASP A 96 -62.84 -11.96 12.03
N PRO A 97 -63.88 -11.84 12.88
CA PRO A 97 -65.09 -11.10 12.53
C PRO A 97 -64.88 -9.58 12.37
N ASN A 98 -63.69 -9.05 12.63
CA ASN A 98 -63.35 -7.64 12.42
C ASN A 98 -62.54 -7.38 11.15
N ARG A 99 -62.08 -8.42 10.45
CA ARG A 99 -61.36 -8.36 9.17
C ARG A 99 -62.27 -8.92 8.08
N GLN A 100 -63.27 -8.11 7.72
CA GLN A 100 -64.26 -8.49 6.71
C GLN A 100 -63.90 -7.84 5.38
N THR A 101 -63.80 -8.65 4.34
CA THR A 101 -63.62 -8.23 2.94
C THR A 101 -64.97 -8.24 2.22
N ASP A 102 -65.03 -7.70 1.00
CA ASP A 102 -66.25 -7.66 0.19
C ASP A 102 -66.22 -8.79 -0.86
N PRO A 103 -67.09 -9.82 -0.78
CA PRO A 103 -67.10 -10.98 -1.70
C PRO A 103 -67.34 -10.67 -3.19
N PHE A 104 -67.54 -9.40 -3.53
CA PHE A 104 -67.72 -8.93 -4.89
C PHE A 104 -66.57 -8.04 -5.37
N VAL A 105 -65.52 -7.85 -4.57
CA VAL A 105 -64.39 -6.97 -4.82
C VAL A 105 -63.08 -7.65 -4.43
N LYS A 106 -62.36 -8.11 -5.45
CA LYS A 106 -61.09 -8.84 -5.34
C LYS A 106 -59.98 -8.19 -4.50
N ASP A 107 -60.10 -6.91 -4.22
CA ASP A 107 -59.08 -6.01 -3.68
C ASP A 107 -59.85 -4.99 -2.83
N THR A 108 -60.04 -5.33 -1.57
CA THR A 108 -60.98 -4.66 -0.66
C THR A 108 -60.48 -3.27 -0.27
N ASP A 109 -59.18 -3.08 -0.04
CA ASP A 109 -58.60 -1.80 0.39
C ASP A 109 -57.98 -0.97 -0.75
N GLY A 110 -57.76 -1.57 -1.91
CA GLY A 110 -57.40 -0.89 -3.16
C GLY A 110 -55.91 -0.62 -3.33
N ASP A 111 -55.03 -1.36 -2.65
CA ASP A 111 -53.58 -1.24 -2.75
C ASP A 111 -52.98 -1.96 -3.98
N GLY A 112 -53.78 -2.78 -4.66
CA GLY A 112 -53.39 -3.54 -5.85
C GLY A 112 -53.02 -5.00 -5.61
N LEU A 113 -53.02 -5.49 -4.37
CA LEU A 113 -53.05 -6.91 -4.02
C LEU A 113 -54.49 -7.41 -4.00
N TRP A 114 -54.65 -8.74 -4.04
CA TRP A 114 -55.98 -9.35 -3.95
C TRP A 114 -56.15 -9.94 -2.56
N ASP A 115 -57.37 -9.94 -2.01
CA ASP A 115 -57.59 -10.33 -0.62
C ASP A 115 -57.11 -11.77 -0.33
N GLY A 116 -57.33 -12.68 -1.27
CA GLY A 116 -56.80 -14.06 -1.23
C GLY A 116 -55.28 -14.20 -1.44
N VAL A 117 -54.56 -13.18 -1.93
CA VAL A 117 -53.08 -13.16 -1.95
C VAL A 117 -52.55 -12.79 -0.57
N GLU A 118 -53.19 -11.83 0.07
CA GLU A 118 -52.84 -11.31 1.38
C GLU A 118 -53.14 -12.32 2.49
N ASP A 119 -54.29 -13.01 2.43
CA ASP A 119 -54.59 -14.21 3.22
C ASP A 119 -54.14 -15.48 2.50
N SER A 120 -52.83 -15.69 2.42
CA SER A 120 -52.22 -16.81 1.70
C SER A 120 -52.69 -18.20 2.15
N ASN A 121 -53.22 -18.33 3.36
CA ASN A 121 -53.71 -19.59 3.89
C ASN A 121 -55.25 -19.72 3.96
N TYR A 122 -55.98 -18.68 3.55
CA TYR A 122 -57.43 -18.60 3.34
C TYR A 122 -58.25 -18.86 4.61
N ASN A 123 -57.75 -18.43 5.79
CA ASN A 123 -58.40 -18.72 7.07
C ASN A 123 -59.17 -17.53 7.68
N GLY A 124 -59.10 -16.37 7.03
CA GLY A 124 -59.73 -15.12 7.44
C GLY A 124 -59.05 -14.43 8.62
N THR A 125 -57.75 -14.67 8.85
CA THR A 125 -56.97 -14.03 9.92
C THR A 125 -55.61 -13.58 9.40
N THR A 126 -55.01 -12.56 10.01
CA THR A 126 -53.64 -12.12 9.70
C THR A 126 -52.63 -12.99 10.43
N ASP A 127 -51.97 -13.90 9.73
CA ASP A 127 -50.87 -14.71 10.30
C ASP A 127 -49.48 -14.07 10.09
N GLU A 128 -48.46 -14.68 10.71
CA GLU A 128 -47.08 -14.21 10.59
C GLU A 128 -46.59 -14.37 9.13
N GLY A 129 -46.38 -13.24 8.44
CA GLY A 129 -45.96 -13.18 7.04
C GLY A 129 -47.10 -12.96 6.03
N GLU A 130 -48.28 -12.61 6.51
CA GLU A 130 -49.44 -12.18 5.72
C GLU A 130 -49.74 -10.70 5.97
N SER A 131 -50.34 -10.02 4.98
CA SER A 131 -50.85 -8.65 5.08
C SER A 131 -52.35 -8.62 5.39
N ASP A 132 -52.89 -7.43 5.68
CA ASP A 132 -54.28 -7.17 5.99
C ASP A 132 -55.05 -6.53 4.82
N PRO A 133 -55.91 -7.29 4.12
CA PRO A 133 -56.64 -6.85 2.93
C PRO A 133 -57.71 -5.79 3.22
N THR A 134 -57.81 -5.34 4.47
CA THR A 134 -58.69 -4.25 4.88
C THR A 134 -57.91 -2.98 5.22
N ILE A 135 -56.58 -3.01 5.11
CA ILE A 135 -55.65 -1.97 5.52
C ILE A 135 -54.55 -1.82 4.46
N LEU A 136 -54.63 -0.73 3.71
CA LEU A 136 -53.65 -0.30 2.69
C LEU A 136 -52.16 -0.39 3.08
N ASP A 137 -51.83 -0.31 4.36
CA ASP A 137 -50.48 -0.32 4.93
C ASP A 137 -50.58 -1.07 6.28
N THR A 138 -50.29 -2.37 6.24
CA THR A 138 -50.59 -3.31 7.32
C THR A 138 -49.79 -3.03 8.58
N ASP A 139 -48.52 -2.66 8.44
CA ASP A 139 -47.62 -2.44 9.57
C ASP A 139 -47.43 -0.97 9.96
N GLY A 140 -47.90 -0.05 9.11
CA GLY A 140 -47.90 1.39 9.33
C GLY A 140 -46.54 2.05 9.08
N GLY A 141 -45.63 1.43 8.32
CA GLY A 141 -44.32 1.99 7.98
C GLY A 141 -44.33 2.96 6.80
N GLY A 142 -45.48 3.10 6.11
CA GLY A 142 -45.78 4.23 5.23
C GLY A 142 -45.60 3.97 3.74
N ILE A 143 -45.36 2.73 3.34
CA ILE A 143 -45.51 2.21 1.97
C ILE A 143 -46.78 1.34 1.96
N GLU A 144 -47.49 1.29 0.83
CA GLU A 144 -48.71 0.46 0.71
C GLU A 144 -48.32 -0.99 0.43
N ASP A 145 -49.02 -1.98 1.00
CA ASP A 145 -48.62 -3.40 0.97
C ASP A 145 -48.41 -3.91 -0.48
N GLY A 146 -49.24 -3.45 -1.42
CA GLY A 146 -49.12 -3.74 -2.84
C GLY A 146 -47.91 -3.12 -3.54
N GLU A 147 -47.45 -1.94 -3.14
CA GLU A 147 -46.21 -1.34 -3.64
C GLU A 147 -45.01 -2.18 -3.17
N GLU A 148 -45.03 -2.64 -1.93
CA GLU A 148 -43.99 -3.50 -1.36
C GLU A 148 -43.87 -4.85 -2.08
N VAL A 149 -45.00 -5.49 -2.42
CA VAL A 149 -44.96 -6.81 -3.07
C VAL A 149 -44.71 -6.70 -4.58
N LEU A 150 -45.30 -5.71 -5.26
CA LEU A 150 -45.29 -5.62 -6.72
C LEU A 150 -44.11 -4.82 -7.28
N GLU A 151 -43.64 -3.80 -6.56
CA GLU A 151 -42.56 -2.92 -7.01
C GLU A 151 -41.26 -3.18 -6.24
N ASP A 152 -41.30 -3.07 -4.90
CA ASP A 152 -40.09 -3.01 -4.06
C ASP A 152 -39.55 -4.37 -3.61
N GLN A 153 -40.37 -5.42 -3.66
CA GLN A 153 -40.08 -6.79 -3.21
C GLN A 153 -39.68 -6.87 -1.73
N THR A 154 -40.24 -6.00 -0.88
CA THR A 154 -40.12 -5.98 0.59
C THR A 154 -41.28 -6.76 1.25
N ASN A 155 -41.27 -6.86 2.57
CA ASN A 155 -42.26 -7.64 3.31
C ASN A 155 -43.34 -6.74 3.93
N PRO A 156 -44.61 -6.80 3.46
CA PRO A 156 -45.70 -5.90 3.87
C PRO A 156 -46.22 -6.07 5.31
N ALA A 157 -45.44 -6.73 6.17
CA ALA A 157 -45.76 -6.94 7.57
C ALA A 157 -44.56 -6.62 8.48
N ASP A 158 -43.50 -6.01 7.95
CA ASP A 158 -42.33 -5.60 8.72
C ASP A 158 -41.86 -4.16 8.42
N GLY A 159 -42.54 -3.18 9.04
CA GLY A 159 -42.31 -1.71 9.01
C GLY A 159 -40.88 -1.15 9.17
N ARG A 160 -39.89 -2.02 9.35
CA ARG A 160 -38.46 -1.76 9.33
C ARG A 160 -37.84 -1.94 7.94
N ASP A 161 -38.44 -2.70 7.02
CA ASP A 161 -37.99 -2.83 5.63
C ASP A 161 -38.74 -1.92 4.65
N ASP A 162 -39.86 -1.32 5.08
CA ASP A 162 -40.49 -0.11 4.51
C ASP A 162 -39.55 1.11 4.50
N HIS A 163 -38.44 1.00 5.22
CA HIS A 163 -37.35 1.95 5.27
C HIS A 163 -36.07 1.40 4.64
N GLY A 164 -36.20 0.66 3.55
CA GLY A 164 -35.18 0.60 2.50
C GLY A 164 -35.01 1.92 1.74
N LEU A 165 -35.27 3.08 2.36
CA LEU A 165 -35.14 4.38 1.70
C LEU A 165 -33.70 4.76 1.40
N ASP A 166 -32.71 4.00 1.85
CA ASP A 166 -31.27 4.15 1.60
C ASP A 166 -30.72 2.72 1.50
N ALA A 167 -30.83 2.13 0.32
CA ALA A 167 -30.69 0.68 0.12
C ALA A 167 -29.23 0.19 0.14
N ASP A 168 -28.26 1.09 0.03
CA ASP A 168 -26.83 0.79 0.20
C ASP A 168 -26.21 1.36 1.50
N GLU A 169 -27.02 2.01 2.33
CA GLU A 169 -26.69 2.54 3.65
C GLU A 169 -25.61 3.65 3.64
N ASP A 170 -25.55 4.43 2.57
CA ASP A 170 -24.56 5.50 2.37
C ASP A 170 -25.00 6.85 2.98
N GLY A 171 -26.30 7.00 3.25
CA GLY A 171 -26.94 8.18 3.82
C GLY A 171 -27.69 9.05 2.81
N LEU A 172 -27.72 8.69 1.53
CA LEU A 172 -28.63 9.22 0.51
C LEU A 172 -29.90 8.38 0.44
N GLU A 173 -31.02 9.04 0.13
CA GLU A 173 -32.27 8.32 -0.03
C GLU A 173 -32.41 7.78 -1.47
N ASN A 174 -32.90 6.55 -1.67
CA ASN A 174 -33.23 5.94 -2.97
C ASN A 174 -34.05 6.88 -3.87
N SER A 175 -34.97 7.66 -3.29
CA SER A 175 -35.80 8.62 -4.03
C SER A 175 -35.01 9.82 -4.55
N ILE A 176 -33.90 10.16 -3.89
CA ILE A 176 -32.91 11.15 -4.32
C ILE A 176 -32.02 10.50 -5.38
N GLU A 177 -31.45 9.33 -5.09
CA GLU A 177 -30.57 8.61 -6.02
C GLU A 177 -31.24 8.33 -7.36
N GLN A 178 -32.45 7.77 -7.35
CA GLN A 178 -33.22 7.47 -8.57
C GLN A 178 -33.60 8.74 -9.35
N ARG A 179 -33.83 9.87 -8.67
CA ARG A 179 -34.11 11.16 -9.31
C ARG A 179 -32.88 11.70 -10.04
N HIS A 180 -31.68 11.46 -9.50
CA HIS A 180 -30.41 11.94 -10.05
C HIS A 180 -29.70 10.91 -10.93
N GLY A 181 -30.21 9.68 -11.01
CA GLY A 181 -29.66 8.62 -11.85
C GLY A 181 -28.53 7.82 -11.20
N LEU A 182 -28.37 7.95 -9.89
CA LEU A 182 -27.43 7.18 -9.06
C LEU A 182 -27.95 5.75 -8.84
N ASN A 183 -27.05 4.87 -8.38
CA ASN A 183 -27.33 3.46 -8.19
C ASN A 183 -27.68 3.14 -6.73
N ILE A 184 -28.97 2.97 -6.46
CA ILE A 184 -29.56 2.64 -5.14
C ILE A 184 -28.98 1.42 -4.39
N LEU A 185 -28.10 0.63 -5.03
CA LEU A 185 -27.47 -0.55 -4.43
C LEU A 185 -25.94 -0.38 -4.30
N ASN A 186 -25.40 0.78 -4.60
CA ASN A 186 -23.97 1.02 -4.67
C ASN A 186 -23.60 2.44 -4.22
N PRO A 187 -22.93 2.59 -3.06
CA PRO A 187 -22.74 3.89 -2.38
C PRO A 187 -21.69 4.80 -3.05
N ASP A 188 -21.26 4.46 -4.26
CA ASP A 188 -20.15 5.01 -5.05
C ASP A 188 -20.42 4.61 -6.52
N SER A 189 -21.28 5.38 -7.18
CA SER A 189 -21.96 5.01 -8.43
C SER A 189 -21.02 4.89 -9.63
N ASP A 190 -20.00 5.73 -9.73
CA ASP A 190 -18.95 5.65 -10.77
C ASP A 190 -17.78 4.74 -10.34
N GLY A 191 -17.55 4.52 -9.04
CA GLY A 191 -16.56 3.60 -8.52
C GLY A 191 -15.17 4.22 -8.39
N ASP A 192 -15.09 5.52 -8.18
CA ASP A 192 -13.86 6.30 -8.09
C ASP A 192 -13.28 6.38 -6.66
N THR A 193 -13.95 5.79 -5.66
CA THR A 193 -13.65 5.76 -4.21
C THR A 193 -14.17 6.93 -3.37
N ILE A 194 -14.73 7.94 -4.00
CA ILE A 194 -15.57 8.94 -3.36
C ILE A 194 -17.00 8.36 -3.36
N GLY A 195 -17.83 8.80 -2.40
CA GLY A 195 -19.18 8.24 -2.25
C GLY A 195 -20.22 9.23 -2.73
N ASP A 196 -21.33 8.71 -3.25
CA ASP A 196 -22.41 9.50 -3.83
C ASP A 196 -22.90 10.60 -2.87
N LEU A 197 -23.01 10.30 -1.57
CA LEU A 197 -23.36 11.29 -0.54
C LEU A 197 -22.43 12.52 -0.49
N VAL A 198 -21.14 12.33 -0.77
CA VAL A 198 -20.11 13.38 -0.74
C VAL A 198 -20.14 14.22 -2.01
N GLU A 199 -20.37 13.60 -3.16
CA GLU A 199 -20.25 14.22 -4.48
C GLU A 199 -21.55 14.87 -4.93
N LEU A 200 -22.70 14.24 -4.64
CA LEU A 200 -23.99 14.82 -4.99
C LEU A 200 -24.22 16.18 -4.30
N GLY A 201 -23.61 16.39 -3.14
CA GLY A 201 -23.65 17.65 -2.41
C GLY A 201 -25.07 18.01 -1.96
N ASN A 202 -25.69 19.00 -2.61
CA ASN A 202 -27.07 19.39 -2.33
C ASN A 202 -28.03 18.75 -3.34
N PRO A 203 -28.92 17.82 -2.95
CA PRO A 203 -29.88 17.18 -3.87
C PRO A 203 -30.79 18.13 -4.66
N GLU A 204 -31.10 19.32 -4.12
CA GLU A 204 -31.93 20.30 -4.81
C GLU A 204 -31.15 21.16 -5.82
N ALA A 205 -29.82 21.10 -5.77
CA ALA A 205 -28.89 21.70 -6.73
C ALA A 205 -27.58 20.88 -6.70
N PRO A 206 -27.56 19.71 -7.36
CA PRO A 206 -26.41 18.81 -7.36
C PRO A 206 -25.16 19.47 -7.91
N ASP A 207 -23.99 19.01 -7.46
CA ASP A 207 -22.71 19.49 -7.95
C ASP A 207 -22.43 18.92 -9.37
N ASP A 208 -21.85 19.77 -10.22
CA ASP A 208 -21.49 19.59 -11.64
C ASP A 208 -20.35 20.58 -11.89
N SER A 209 -19.14 20.15 -11.54
CA SER A 209 -17.97 21.01 -11.32
C SER A 209 -17.43 21.59 -12.63
N ASP A 210 -17.37 20.79 -13.71
CA ASP A 210 -16.94 21.25 -15.03
C ASP A 210 -18.10 21.82 -15.91
N GLY A 211 -19.36 21.55 -15.54
CA GLY A 211 -20.54 22.06 -16.22
C GLY A 211 -20.88 21.34 -17.54
N ASP A 212 -20.40 20.11 -17.74
CA ASP A 212 -20.67 19.34 -18.96
C ASP A 212 -22.07 18.68 -18.97
N GLY A 213 -22.72 18.65 -17.80
CA GLY A 213 -24.07 18.13 -17.57
C GLY A 213 -24.14 16.67 -17.12
N ILE A 214 -23.01 16.05 -16.83
CA ILE A 214 -22.87 14.88 -15.96
C ILE A 214 -22.73 15.43 -14.51
N LEU A 215 -23.26 14.70 -13.52
CA LEU A 215 -23.10 15.11 -12.13
C LEU A 215 -21.78 14.55 -11.60
N ASP A 216 -21.14 15.25 -10.67
CA ASP A 216 -19.85 14.81 -10.09
C ASP A 216 -19.92 13.34 -9.63
N ALA A 217 -20.99 12.94 -8.91
CA ALA A 217 -21.24 11.56 -8.45
C ALA A 217 -21.49 10.50 -9.56
N LEU A 218 -21.35 10.88 -10.82
CA LEU A 218 -21.48 10.02 -12.01
C LEU A 218 -20.37 10.28 -13.04
N ASP A 219 -19.46 11.20 -12.74
CA ASP A 219 -18.35 11.57 -13.61
C ASP A 219 -17.07 10.87 -13.16
N PHE A 220 -16.15 10.62 -14.09
CA PHE A 220 -14.85 10.02 -13.78
C PHE A 220 -13.72 11.06 -13.74
N ASP A 221 -14.03 12.32 -14.04
CA ASP A 221 -13.15 13.48 -14.21
C ASP A 221 -14.00 14.74 -13.94
N SER A 222 -14.37 14.94 -12.67
CA SER A 222 -15.41 15.89 -12.23
C SER A 222 -15.12 17.36 -12.57
N ASP A 223 -13.84 17.77 -12.58
CA ASP A 223 -13.41 19.13 -13.00
C ASP A 223 -12.95 19.22 -14.47
N GLY A 224 -12.86 18.09 -15.17
CA GLY A 224 -12.56 18.03 -16.60
C GLY A 224 -11.12 18.42 -16.95
N ASP A 225 -10.20 18.30 -16.00
CA ASP A 225 -8.81 18.68 -16.16
C ASP A 225 -7.99 17.60 -16.93
N LYS A 226 -8.52 16.37 -17.00
CA LYS A 226 -8.00 15.13 -17.61
C LYS A 226 -7.16 14.22 -16.70
N ILE A 227 -7.16 14.47 -15.41
CA ILE A 227 -6.85 13.48 -14.38
C ILE A 227 -8.18 12.75 -14.08
N GLN A 228 -8.14 11.67 -13.30
CA GLN A 228 -9.37 10.97 -12.92
C GLN A 228 -9.54 11.14 -11.43
N ASP A 229 -10.78 11.29 -11.00
CA ASP A 229 -11.16 11.46 -9.61
C ASP A 229 -10.57 10.34 -8.74
N LEU A 230 -10.48 9.09 -9.25
CA LEU A 230 -9.80 7.97 -8.59
C LEU A 230 -8.33 8.23 -8.21
N HIS A 231 -7.60 9.02 -9.00
CA HIS A 231 -6.21 9.40 -8.75
C HIS A 231 -6.08 10.64 -7.85
N GLU A 232 -7.15 11.43 -7.74
CA GLU A 232 -7.19 12.69 -6.97
C GLU A 232 -7.90 12.54 -5.62
N ALA A 233 -8.82 11.59 -5.46
CA ALA A 233 -9.66 11.38 -4.28
C ALA A 233 -8.86 11.22 -2.98
N GLY A 234 -7.70 10.55 -3.04
CA GLY A 234 -6.84 10.33 -1.89
C GLY A 234 -7.42 9.32 -0.86
N SER A 235 -7.50 9.71 0.41
CA SER A 235 -7.98 8.83 1.50
C SER A 235 -9.05 9.53 2.34
N PRO A 236 -10.27 8.99 2.46
CA PRO A 236 -11.42 9.72 2.99
C PRO A 236 -11.17 10.36 4.38
N PRO A 237 -11.50 11.65 4.57
CA PRO A 237 -12.17 12.56 3.61
C PRO A 237 -11.29 12.90 2.39
N PRO A 238 -11.88 13.29 1.24
CA PRO A 238 -11.13 13.66 0.03
C PRO A 238 -9.98 14.63 0.33
N VAL A 239 -8.87 14.47 -0.38
CA VAL A 239 -7.70 15.35 -0.22
C VAL A 239 -8.00 16.76 -0.77
N ASP A 240 -7.36 17.73 -0.13
CA ASP A 240 -7.46 19.18 -0.37
C ASP A 240 -6.03 19.69 -0.15
N SER A 241 -5.28 19.79 -1.25
CA SER A 241 -3.83 19.94 -1.26
C SER A 241 -3.38 21.37 -0.90
N ASP A 242 -4.10 22.39 -1.36
CA ASP A 242 -3.84 23.79 -1.04
C ASP A 242 -4.57 24.30 0.21
N GLY A 243 -5.60 23.58 0.67
CA GLY A 243 -6.38 23.88 1.87
C GLY A 243 -7.40 25.01 1.70
N ASP A 244 -7.84 25.31 0.47
CA ASP A 244 -8.83 26.37 0.19
C ASP A 244 -10.29 25.93 0.45
N GLY A 245 -10.50 24.61 0.57
CA GLY A 245 -11.78 23.97 0.86
C GLY A 245 -12.51 23.39 -0.35
N VAL A 246 -11.92 23.45 -1.55
CA VAL A 246 -12.29 22.65 -2.73
C VAL A 246 -11.38 21.41 -2.74
N PRO A 247 -11.94 20.19 -2.74
CA PRO A 247 -11.11 18.99 -2.87
C PRO A 247 -10.45 18.88 -4.25
N ASP A 248 -9.29 18.21 -4.32
CA ASP A 248 -8.45 18.13 -5.54
C ASP A 248 -9.24 17.67 -6.78
N TYR A 249 -10.08 16.63 -6.68
CA TYR A 249 -10.90 16.13 -7.81
C TYR A 249 -11.98 17.10 -8.33
N ARG A 250 -12.09 18.30 -7.74
CA ARG A 250 -13.00 19.39 -8.16
C ARG A 250 -12.24 20.70 -8.36
N ASP A 251 -10.93 20.69 -8.29
CA ASP A 251 -10.08 21.87 -8.40
C ASP A 251 -9.28 21.84 -9.70
N LEU A 252 -9.07 23.00 -10.31
CA LEU A 252 -8.33 23.11 -11.57
C LEU A 252 -6.84 23.45 -11.37
N ASP A 253 -6.42 23.62 -10.12
CA ASP A 253 -5.10 24.06 -9.64
C ASP A 253 -4.96 23.56 -8.17
N SER A 254 -4.93 22.24 -8.00
CA SER A 254 -5.09 21.52 -6.72
C SER A 254 -4.10 21.94 -5.62
N ASP A 255 -2.91 22.39 -6.00
CA ASP A 255 -1.86 22.82 -5.06
C ASP A 255 -1.75 24.35 -4.90
N GLY A 256 -2.52 25.09 -5.70
CA GLY A 256 -2.63 26.55 -5.68
C GLY A 256 -1.34 27.28 -6.06
N ASP A 257 -0.45 26.65 -6.82
CA ASP A 257 0.83 27.24 -7.22
C ASP A 257 0.69 28.18 -8.43
N GLY A 258 -0.41 28.06 -9.18
CA GLY A 258 -0.74 28.85 -10.36
C GLY A 258 -0.41 28.18 -11.70
N VAL A 259 0.04 26.93 -11.68
CA VAL A 259 0.04 25.99 -12.80
C VAL A 259 -1.24 25.15 -12.73
N PRO A 260 -2.02 25.05 -13.82
CA PRO A 260 -3.25 24.26 -13.78
C PRO A 260 -2.97 22.76 -13.95
N ASP A 261 -3.67 21.93 -13.17
CA ASP A 261 -3.54 20.46 -13.08
C ASP A 261 -3.50 19.77 -14.44
N ARG A 262 -4.38 20.19 -15.37
CA ARG A 262 -4.41 19.71 -16.78
C ARG A 262 -3.06 19.79 -17.52
N GLU A 263 -2.17 20.68 -17.09
CA GLU A 263 -0.84 20.92 -17.67
C GLU A 263 0.22 20.03 -16.98
N GLU A 264 0.03 19.72 -15.71
CA GLU A 264 0.84 18.78 -14.91
C GLU A 264 0.43 17.32 -15.09
N ALA A 265 -0.79 17.05 -15.57
CA ALA A 265 -1.28 15.72 -15.91
C ALA A 265 -0.40 14.97 -16.93
N GLY A 266 0.49 15.66 -17.65
CA GLY A 266 1.56 15.08 -18.48
C GLY A 266 1.12 14.34 -19.76
N ASP A 267 -0.15 13.92 -19.87
CA ASP A 267 -0.74 13.38 -21.09
C ASP A 267 -2.24 13.74 -21.27
N LEU A 268 -2.87 13.17 -22.32
CA LEU A 268 -4.28 13.42 -22.67
C LEU A 268 -5.14 12.16 -22.51
N ASN A 269 -4.65 11.17 -21.79
CA ASN A 269 -5.26 9.86 -21.66
C ASN A 269 -5.68 9.64 -20.21
N LEU A 270 -6.97 9.78 -19.95
CA LEU A 270 -7.60 9.57 -18.64
C LEU A 270 -7.22 8.24 -17.96
N VAL A 271 -6.85 7.20 -18.71
CA VAL A 271 -6.55 5.87 -18.13
C VAL A 271 -5.08 5.72 -17.69
N THR A 272 -4.25 6.74 -17.89
CA THR A 272 -2.85 6.72 -17.42
C THR A 272 -2.78 7.34 -16.03
N PRO A 273 -2.05 6.73 -15.07
CA PRO A 273 -1.80 7.37 -13.79
C PRO A 273 -1.10 8.72 -14.03
N PRO A 274 -1.44 9.77 -13.25
CA PRO A 274 -0.79 11.06 -13.37
C PRO A 274 0.72 10.95 -13.10
N PRO A 275 1.54 11.86 -13.67
CA PRO A 275 2.96 11.97 -13.35
C PRO A 275 3.22 12.15 -11.85
N ASP A 276 4.36 11.60 -11.41
CA ASP A 276 4.91 11.66 -10.05
C ASP A 276 6.43 11.76 -10.22
N SER A 277 6.91 12.99 -10.38
CA SER A 277 8.25 13.32 -10.86
C SER A 277 9.32 13.09 -9.78
N ASP A 278 9.01 13.37 -8.52
CA ASP A 278 9.91 13.13 -7.38
C ASP A 278 9.78 11.71 -6.78
N GLY A 279 8.68 11.00 -7.06
CA GLY A 279 8.43 9.63 -6.65
C GLY A 279 8.02 9.49 -5.18
N ASP A 280 7.45 10.53 -4.57
CA ASP A 280 7.01 10.53 -3.18
C ASP A 280 5.62 9.88 -2.97
N GLY A 281 4.91 9.65 -4.07
CA GLY A 281 3.59 9.02 -4.11
C GLY A 281 2.41 9.99 -4.18
N ARG A 282 2.66 11.29 -4.40
CA ARG A 282 1.68 12.30 -4.81
C ARG A 282 1.90 12.61 -6.29
N SER A 283 0.83 13.00 -7.00
CA SER A 283 1.01 13.44 -8.39
C SER A 283 1.65 14.83 -8.45
N ASP A 284 2.19 15.18 -9.61
CA ASP A 284 2.78 16.50 -9.86
C ASP A 284 1.76 17.62 -9.59
N ALA A 285 0.51 17.46 -10.05
CA ALA A 285 -0.59 18.41 -9.81
C ALA A 285 -0.96 18.65 -8.32
N GLN A 286 -0.53 17.76 -7.41
CA GLN A 286 -0.80 17.89 -5.97
C GLN A 286 0.37 18.55 -5.22
N GLN A 287 1.35 19.09 -5.94
CA GLN A 287 2.63 19.49 -5.38
C GLN A 287 3.16 20.79 -5.97
N VAL A 288 3.29 21.80 -5.09
CA VAL A 288 3.87 23.11 -5.40
C VAL A 288 5.30 23.06 -5.96
N ASP A 289 5.97 21.90 -5.91
CA ASP A 289 7.34 21.68 -6.37
C ASP A 289 7.40 20.22 -6.85
N ALA A 290 6.99 19.98 -8.09
CA ALA A 290 6.69 18.65 -8.62
C ALA A 290 7.90 17.70 -8.65
N ASP A 291 9.11 18.24 -8.81
CA ASP A 291 10.36 17.45 -8.85
C ASP A 291 11.21 17.53 -7.57
N GLY A 292 10.76 18.30 -6.57
CA GLY A 292 11.37 18.42 -5.25
C GLY A 292 12.76 19.06 -5.26
N ASP A 293 13.08 19.90 -6.26
CA ASP A 293 14.38 20.54 -6.37
C ASP A 293 14.52 21.77 -5.45
N GLY A 294 13.40 22.37 -5.02
CA GLY A 294 13.31 23.56 -4.19
C GLY A 294 12.93 24.87 -4.90
N LEU A 295 12.57 24.82 -6.19
CA LEU A 295 11.95 25.89 -6.99
C LEU A 295 10.52 25.44 -7.30
N ASN A 296 9.52 26.30 -7.10
CA ASN A 296 8.14 25.90 -7.40
C ASN A 296 7.83 26.01 -8.90
N ASP A 297 6.89 25.22 -9.38
CA ASP A 297 6.55 25.06 -10.80
C ASP A 297 6.23 26.40 -11.48
N GLN A 298 5.59 27.32 -10.77
CA GLN A 298 5.35 28.67 -11.27
C GLN A 298 6.61 29.55 -11.40
N ASP A 299 7.57 29.47 -10.46
CA ASP A 299 8.86 30.16 -10.61
C ASP A 299 9.69 29.51 -11.72
N GLU A 300 9.59 28.20 -11.89
CA GLU A 300 10.23 27.47 -12.98
C GLU A 300 9.74 27.90 -14.34
N ARG A 301 8.42 28.07 -14.52
CA ARG A 301 7.86 28.68 -15.74
C ARG A 301 8.39 30.08 -16.00
N THR A 302 8.66 30.83 -14.94
CA THR A 302 9.18 32.19 -15.06
C THR A 302 10.64 32.18 -15.51
N GLU A 303 11.44 31.24 -15.02
CA GLU A 303 12.85 31.05 -15.38
C GLU A 303 13.03 30.25 -16.68
N GLY A 304 11.97 29.57 -17.14
CA GLY A 304 11.93 28.78 -18.36
C GLY A 304 12.47 27.36 -18.22
N THR A 305 12.52 26.85 -16.98
CA THR A 305 12.89 25.48 -16.62
C THR A 305 11.70 24.53 -16.77
N ASP A 306 11.96 23.22 -16.67
CA ASP A 306 10.97 22.15 -16.81
C ASP A 306 10.54 21.68 -15.41
N PRO A 307 9.29 21.94 -14.97
CA PRO A 307 8.86 21.65 -13.60
C PRO A 307 8.89 20.19 -13.17
N THR A 308 9.03 19.29 -14.14
CA THR A 308 9.11 17.85 -13.90
C THR A 308 10.55 17.34 -13.88
N ASN A 309 11.54 18.24 -13.91
CA ASN A 309 12.93 17.88 -14.06
C ASN A 309 13.88 18.83 -13.31
N ALA A 310 14.35 18.33 -12.16
CA ALA A 310 15.15 19.06 -11.18
C ALA A 310 16.51 19.60 -11.67
N ASP A 311 16.88 19.40 -12.93
CA ASP A 311 18.10 19.88 -13.60
C ASP A 311 17.77 19.97 -15.10
N THR A 312 17.16 21.09 -15.51
CA THR A 312 16.57 21.25 -16.85
C THR A 312 17.60 21.07 -17.97
N ASP A 313 18.82 21.55 -17.76
CA ASP A 313 19.86 21.55 -18.79
C ASP A 313 20.82 20.35 -18.73
N GLY A 314 20.77 19.58 -17.64
CA GLY A 314 21.57 18.38 -17.40
C GLY A 314 23.04 18.67 -17.09
N GLY A 315 23.37 19.87 -16.61
CA GLY A 315 24.70 20.32 -16.21
C GLY A 315 25.17 19.72 -14.87
N GLY A 316 24.21 19.31 -14.03
CA GLY A 316 24.46 18.62 -12.76
C GLY A 316 24.27 19.50 -11.52
N VAL A 317 23.68 20.69 -11.65
CA VAL A 317 23.17 21.52 -10.55
C VAL A 317 21.66 21.65 -10.71
N ARG A 318 20.93 21.77 -9.60
CA ARG A 318 19.48 21.93 -9.61
C ARG A 318 19.07 23.33 -10.02
N ASP A 319 17.94 23.47 -10.71
CA ASP A 319 17.44 24.76 -11.22
C ASP A 319 17.25 25.76 -10.07
N SER A 320 16.66 25.34 -8.94
CA SER A 320 16.53 26.17 -7.72
C SER A 320 17.84 26.74 -7.22
N VAL A 321 18.90 25.93 -7.33
CA VAL A 321 20.22 26.25 -6.84
C VAL A 321 20.92 27.24 -7.76
N GLU A 322 20.65 27.17 -9.06
CA GLU A 322 21.19 28.05 -10.08
C GLU A 322 20.55 29.44 -10.03
N VAL A 323 19.21 29.48 -9.96
CA VAL A 323 18.43 30.70 -9.78
C VAL A 323 18.87 31.44 -8.51
N GLN A 324 19.03 30.72 -7.39
CA GLN A 324 19.52 31.32 -6.14
C GLN A 324 20.93 31.90 -6.25
N ARG A 325 21.78 31.35 -7.13
CA ARG A 325 23.18 31.75 -7.33
C ARG A 325 23.38 32.75 -8.48
N GLY A 326 22.36 32.93 -9.32
CA GLY A 326 22.42 33.75 -10.52
C GLY A 326 23.26 33.14 -11.66
N SER A 327 23.38 31.81 -11.70
CA SER A 327 23.73 31.08 -12.94
C SER A 327 22.47 30.93 -13.81
N ASP A 328 22.65 30.53 -15.07
CA ASP A 328 21.56 30.33 -16.03
C ASP A 328 21.16 28.85 -16.00
N PRO A 329 19.97 28.47 -15.48
CA PRO A 329 19.53 27.07 -15.36
C PRO A 329 19.25 26.38 -16.71
N LEU A 330 19.51 27.08 -17.82
CA LEU A 330 19.38 26.57 -19.19
C LEU A 330 20.74 26.47 -19.92
N ASP A 331 21.86 26.70 -19.22
CA ASP A 331 23.23 26.62 -19.75
C ASP A 331 24.15 25.70 -18.91
N PRO A 332 24.40 24.44 -19.34
CA PRO A 332 25.12 23.46 -18.53
C PRO A 332 26.64 23.74 -18.43
N ASP A 333 27.12 24.78 -19.11
CA ASP A 333 28.52 25.24 -19.03
C ASP A 333 28.75 26.24 -17.87
N ASP A 334 27.69 26.62 -17.15
CA ASP A 334 27.57 27.86 -16.36
C ASP A 334 27.19 27.59 -14.88
N ASP A 335 26.80 26.37 -14.52
CA ASP A 335 26.33 25.93 -13.18
C ASP A 335 27.29 26.20 -12.01
N PHE A 336 28.58 26.39 -12.35
CA PHE A 336 29.65 26.65 -11.38
C PHE A 336 30.13 28.10 -11.39
N LYS A 337 29.47 28.98 -12.15
CA LYS A 337 29.77 30.40 -12.26
C LYS A 337 29.12 31.12 -11.08
N GLY A 338 29.89 31.94 -10.36
CA GLY A 338 29.40 32.71 -9.20
C GLY A 338 29.88 32.24 -7.83
N TRP A 339 30.55 31.09 -7.73
CA TRP A 339 31.04 30.58 -6.44
C TRP A 339 32.13 31.42 -5.77
N LEU A 340 32.78 32.39 -6.46
CA LEU A 340 33.64 33.43 -5.89
C LEU A 340 33.80 34.65 -6.84
N GLU A 341 33.49 35.88 -6.40
CA GLU A 341 34.20 37.06 -6.91
C GLU A 341 35.71 36.90 -6.60
N GLU A 342 36.60 37.44 -7.45
CA GLU A 342 38.07 37.31 -7.32
C GLU A 342 38.56 37.47 -5.86
N GLY A 343 38.89 36.36 -5.21
CA GLY A 343 39.56 36.34 -3.90
C GLY A 343 38.73 36.03 -2.66
N GLY A 344 37.45 35.61 -2.76
CA GLY A 344 36.71 35.10 -1.60
C GLY A 344 37.15 33.69 -1.18
N SER A 345 36.82 33.28 0.06
CA SER A 345 37.09 31.94 0.60
C SER A 345 35.79 31.34 1.12
N VAL A 346 35.56 30.05 0.85
CA VAL A 346 34.37 29.32 1.34
C VAL A 346 34.51 29.14 2.85
N ALA A 347 33.52 29.61 3.61
CA ALA A 347 33.43 29.40 5.04
C ALA A 347 33.24 27.90 5.32
N GLY A 348 34.18 27.29 6.05
CA GLY A 348 34.04 25.92 6.53
C GLY A 348 32.81 25.79 7.42
N GLY A 349 31.91 24.89 7.06
CA GLY A 349 30.76 24.53 7.88
C GLY A 349 31.23 24.03 9.25
N CYS A 350 30.82 24.74 10.30
CA CYS A 350 30.89 24.22 11.66
C CYS A 350 29.77 23.17 11.80
N GLY A 351 30.13 21.89 11.69
CA GLY A 351 29.22 20.79 11.99
C GLY A 351 28.79 20.82 13.45
N CYS A 352 27.63 21.40 13.73
CA CYS A 352 26.85 21.12 14.92
C CYS A 352 25.84 20.03 14.54
N ALA A 353 25.94 18.89 15.23
CA ALA A 353 25.04 17.77 15.13
C ALA A 353 23.57 18.21 15.26
N THR A 354 22.77 17.96 14.23
CA THR A 354 21.32 17.94 14.32
C THR A 354 20.89 16.54 14.80
N SER A 355 20.20 16.54 15.94
CA SER A 355 19.31 15.49 16.47
C SER A 355 19.69 14.01 16.23
N ALA A 356 20.72 13.54 16.93
CA ALA A 356 20.79 12.13 17.37
C ALA A 356 19.76 11.86 18.49
N GLY A 357 18.48 12.12 18.22
CA GLY A 357 17.35 11.70 19.03
C GLY A 357 16.86 10.36 18.51
N GLY A 358 17.29 9.24 19.12
CA GLY A 358 16.69 7.94 18.83
C GLY A 358 17.58 6.69 18.96
N TYR A 359 18.91 6.81 18.93
CA TYR A 359 19.77 5.61 18.79
C TYR A 359 20.64 5.26 20.00
N TRP A 360 20.49 5.96 21.13
CA TRP A 360 21.21 5.64 22.37
C TRP A 360 20.54 4.52 23.18
N GLU A 361 19.23 4.30 23.01
CA GLU A 361 18.44 3.27 23.70
C GLU A 361 18.81 1.85 23.23
N SER A 362 19.07 1.67 21.93
CA SER A 362 19.40 0.37 21.31
C SER A 362 20.81 -0.13 21.65
N LEU A 363 21.76 0.79 21.84
CA LEU A 363 23.13 0.47 22.27
C LEU A 363 23.19 0.08 23.76
N LEU A 364 22.33 0.68 24.58
CA LEU A 364 22.14 0.32 26.00
C LEU A 364 21.46 -1.05 26.16
N LEU A 365 20.48 -1.38 25.32
CA LEU A 365 19.82 -2.70 25.30
C LEU A 365 20.78 -3.85 24.95
N LEU A 366 21.73 -3.62 24.02
CA LEU A 366 22.72 -4.64 23.65
C LEU A 366 23.70 -4.95 24.79
N VAL A 367 24.13 -3.92 25.52
CA VAL A 367 25.01 -4.06 26.69
C VAL A 367 24.28 -4.73 27.87
N VAL A 368 22.99 -4.41 28.09
CA VAL A 368 22.17 -5.01 29.15
C VAL A 368 21.81 -6.47 28.84
N LEU A 369 21.58 -6.83 27.57
CA LEU A 369 21.35 -8.23 27.15
C LEU A 369 22.61 -9.10 27.24
N LEU A 370 23.81 -8.52 27.00
CA LEU A 370 25.08 -9.22 27.18
C LEU A 370 25.48 -9.42 28.67
N LEU A 371 24.85 -8.70 29.60
CA LEU A 371 25.11 -8.82 31.04
C LEU A 371 24.20 -9.84 31.76
N ARG A 372 23.15 -10.38 31.12
CA ARG A 372 22.30 -11.41 31.74
C ARG A 372 22.79 -12.83 31.42
N ARG A 373 23.56 -13.38 32.36
CA ARG A 373 23.81 -14.82 32.50
C ARG A 373 22.48 -15.60 32.55
N ARG A 374 22.09 -16.23 31.43
CA ARG A 374 21.65 -17.65 31.33
C ARG A 374 20.99 -17.94 29.97
N ARG A 375 21.63 -18.85 29.24
CA ARG A 375 21.10 -19.92 28.38
C ARG A 375 20.01 -19.58 27.34
N THR A 376 20.40 -19.92 26.10
CA THR A 376 19.61 -20.45 24.96
C THR A 376 18.82 -19.45 24.09
N LEU A 377 19.30 -19.36 22.83
CA LEU A 377 18.54 -19.22 21.58
C LEU A 377 17.55 -18.05 21.42
N VAL A 378 18.06 -16.85 21.07
CA VAL A 378 17.28 -15.85 20.28
C VAL A 378 18.15 -15.07 19.26
N ALA A 379 19.48 -15.14 19.27
CA ALA A 379 20.32 -14.31 18.37
C ALA A 379 20.34 -14.75 16.88
N LEU A 380 19.64 -15.83 16.49
CA LEU A 380 19.64 -16.34 15.11
C LEU A 380 18.47 -15.77 14.26
N ALA A 381 17.50 -15.08 14.85
CA ALA A 381 16.30 -14.60 14.16
C ALA A 381 16.36 -13.12 13.72
N LEU A 382 17.36 -12.34 14.17
CA LEU A 382 17.53 -10.93 13.75
C LEU A 382 18.51 -10.74 12.58
N PHE A 383 19.21 -11.79 12.15
CA PHE A 383 20.18 -11.73 11.03
C PHE A 383 19.69 -12.43 9.75
N LEU A 384 18.50 -13.05 9.78
CA LEU A 384 17.94 -13.82 8.66
C LEU A 384 16.53 -13.36 8.24
N SER A 385 16.00 -12.28 8.83
CA SER A 385 14.71 -11.67 8.47
C SER A 385 14.83 -10.26 7.90
N ALA A 386 15.98 -9.89 7.32
CA ALA A 386 16.06 -8.74 6.42
C ALA A 386 15.84 -9.22 4.98
N THR A 387 14.68 -9.85 4.72
CA THR A 387 14.06 -9.72 3.41
C THR A 387 13.53 -8.30 3.34
N ALA A 388 13.89 -7.61 2.26
CA ALA A 388 13.56 -6.24 1.93
C ALA A 388 12.25 -5.76 2.57
N ALA A 389 12.35 -4.85 3.55
CA ALA A 389 11.45 -3.72 3.52
C ALA A 389 11.94 -2.87 2.35
N GLU A 390 11.18 -2.88 1.26
CA GLU A 390 11.35 -1.91 0.19
C GLU A 390 10.98 -0.54 0.79
N ALA A 391 11.96 0.14 1.35
CA ALA A 391 11.98 1.58 1.22
C ALA A 391 12.51 1.82 -0.20
N ARG A 392 11.59 1.92 -1.17
CA ARG A 392 11.91 2.62 -2.41
C ARG A 392 12.04 4.08 -1.99
N VAL A 393 13.28 4.53 -1.86
CA VAL A 393 13.61 5.95 -1.94
C VAL A 393 13.84 6.15 -3.43
N HIS A 394 12.92 6.88 -4.07
CA HIS A 394 13.10 7.39 -5.42
C HIS A 394 14.27 8.39 -5.44
N PRO A 395 14.92 8.58 -6.61
CA PRO A 395 16.32 8.96 -6.72
C PRO A 395 16.50 10.47 -6.53
N ASP A 396 16.43 10.90 -5.29
CA ASP A 396 16.47 12.28 -4.90
C ASP A 396 17.90 12.87 -4.92
N ALA A 397 17.99 14.08 -5.47
CA ALA A 397 19.13 15.01 -5.55
C ALA A 397 20.39 14.60 -6.33
N SER A 398 20.68 15.36 -7.40
CA SER A 398 22.02 15.74 -7.89
C SER A 398 23.21 15.18 -7.07
N GLN A 399 23.54 13.91 -7.29
CA GLN A 399 24.59 13.24 -6.50
C GLN A 399 25.98 13.62 -7.02
N THR A 400 26.39 14.86 -6.81
CA THR A 400 27.76 15.35 -7.04
C THR A 400 28.73 14.83 -5.96
N ALA A 401 28.22 14.17 -4.92
CA ALA A 401 28.96 13.65 -3.79
C ALA A 401 29.00 12.12 -3.77
N PHE A 402 30.22 11.58 -3.79
CA PHE A 402 30.49 10.13 -3.83
C PHE A 402 31.36 9.70 -2.66
N ASP A 403 30.90 8.78 -1.81
CA ASP A 403 31.80 8.19 -0.83
C ASP A 403 32.85 7.31 -1.51
N VAL A 404 34.07 7.85 -1.58
CA VAL A 404 35.23 7.16 -2.13
C VAL A 404 35.74 6.00 -1.25
N ASN A 405 35.07 5.66 -0.14
CA ASN A 405 35.44 4.51 0.69
C ASN A 405 35.38 3.21 -0.10
N ARG A 406 36.55 2.76 -0.55
CA ARG A 406 36.79 1.41 -1.05
C ARG A 406 37.42 0.61 0.06
N LEU A 407 36.64 -0.33 0.63
CA LEU A 407 37.01 -1.31 1.66
C LEU A 407 38.30 -0.98 2.40
N LEU A 408 38.15 -0.34 3.55
CA LEU A 408 39.26 0.04 4.42
C LEU A 408 40.13 -1.20 4.78
N PRO A 409 41.46 -1.05 4.81
CA PRO A 409 42.36 -2.06 5.32
C PRO A 409 42.04 -2.29 6.80
N ARG A 410 41.79 -3.56 7.12
CA ARG A 410 41.15 -3.91 8.38
C ARG A 410 42.21 -4.08 9.48
N PRO A 411 42.11 -3.35 10.60
CA PRO A 411 43.04 -3.54 11.71
C PRO A 411 42.95 -4.96 12.28
N ASP A 412 41.76 -5.55 12.28
CA ASP A 412 41.47 -6.89 12.81
C ASP A 412 42.11 -8.06 12.06
N GLY A 413 42.79 -7.77 10.95
CA GLY A 413 43.46 -8.77 10.14
C GLY A 413 42.53 -9.85 9.65
N GLY A 414 41.27 -9.55 9.29
CA GLY A 414 40.42 -10.44 8.51
C GLY A 414 40.14 -9.83 7.15
N GLY A 415 40.82 -10.26 6.08
CA GLY A 415 40.63 -9.72 4.72
C GLY A 415 41.95 -9.65 3.96
N LEU A 416 41.88 -9.51 2.62
CA LEU A 416 43.09 -9.50 1.79
C LEU A 416 43.98 -8.31 2.15
N VAL A 417 43.61 -7.07 1.87
CA VAL A 417 44.40 -5.81 1.72
C VAL A 417 45.68 -5.57 2.58
N ALA A 418 46.03 -6.37 3.60
CA ALA A 418 47.38 -6.42 4.19
C ALA A 418 47.76 -7.77 4.89
N LEU A 419 47.31 -8.93 4.37
CA LEU A 419 47.49 -10.29 4.91
C LEU A 419 46.64 -10.62 6.15
N GLY A 420 45.37 -10.23 6.16
CA GLY A 420 44.40 -10.78 7.09
C GLY A 420 44.07 -12.26 6.84
N GLY A 421 43.36 -12.92 7.75
CA GLY A 421 43.09 -14.34 7.75
C GLY A 421 41.77 -14.75 8.35
N THR A 422 41.65 -16.05 8.56
CA THR A 422 40.45 -16.67 9.13
C THR A 422 40.44 -16.65 10.66
N ASP A 423 41.52 -16.16 11.29
CA ASP A 423 41.68 -16.08 12.74
C ASP A 423 40.71 -15.06 13.37
N LEU A 424 39.90 -15.52 14.34
CA LEU A 424 39.00 -14.69 15.15
C LEU A 424 39.50 -14.50 16.59
N PRO A 425 39.11 -13.40 17.27
CA PRO A 425 39.27 -13.29 18.71
C PRO A 425 38.51 -14.41 19.43
N ARG A 426 39.08 -14.89 20.54
CA ARG A 426 38.44 -15.92 21.38
C ARG A 426 37.22 -15.37 22.09
N HIS A 427 36.38 -16.26 22.64
CA HIS A 427 35.24 -15.86 23.44
C HIS A 427 35.66 -14.94 24.59
N MET A 428 35.03 -13.77 24.67
CA MET A 428 35.31 -12.70 25.63
C MET A 428 36.72 -12.10 25.53
N GLU A 429 37.36 -12.26 24.38
CA GLU A 429 38.54 -11.49 24.01
C GLU A 429 38.09 -10.21 23.32
N PHE A 430 38.48 -9.08 23.91
CA PHE A 430 38.19 -7.76 23.38
C PHE A 430 39.30 -7.32 22.44
N GLU A 431 38.90 -6.62 21.40
CA GLU A 431 39.76 -6.15 20.33
C GLU A 431 39.67 -4.62 20.23
N LEU A 432 40.83 -3.96 20.27
CA LEU A 432 40.98 -2.54 19.98
C LEU A 432 41.87 -2.40 18.75
N GLY A 433 41.32 -1.81 17.69
CA GLY A 433 42.03 -1.54 16.45
C GLY A 433 42.17 -0.06 16.18
N LEU A 434 43.30 0.34 15.59
CA LEU A 434 43.54 1.65 15.00
C LEU A 434 44.00 1.44 13.56
N TRP A 435 43.56 2.28 12.64
CA TRP A 435 44.04 2.27 11.26
C TRP A 435 44.24 3.66 10.70
N LEU A 436 45.06 3.69 9.65
CA LEU A 436 45.32 4.83 8.80
C LEU A 436 45.43 4.33 7.37
N GLU A 437 44.79 5.04 6.45
CA GLU A 437 44.83 4.76 5.03
C GLU A 437 44.97 6.07 4.26
N GLY A 438 45.92 6.11 3.33
CA GLY A 438 46.08 7.19 2.36
C GLY A 438 45.87 6.67 0.95
N ILE A 439 45.09 7.41 0.16
CA ILE A 439 44.75 7.06 -1.21
C ILE A 439 45.03 8.25 -2.13
N ASP A 440 45.76 7.98 -3.21
CA ASP A 440 46.08 8.93 -4.28
C ASP A 440 45.12 8.74 -5.46
N HIS A 441 44.48 9.83 -5.87
CA HIS A 441 43.48 9.90 -6.94
C HIS A 441 42.39 8.84 -6.78
N PRO A 442 41.64 8.86 -5.66
CA PRO A 442 40.69 7.79 -5.37
C PRO A 442 39.46 7.84 -6.30
N LEU A 443 39.13 9.00 -6.89
CA LEU A 443 38.01 9.18 -7.79
C LEU A 443 38.43 9.96 -9.04
N VAL A 444 38.33 9.28 -10.18
CA VAL A 444 38.81 9.78 -11.46
C VAL A 444 37.71 9.59 -12.50
N VAL A 445 37.35 10.62 -13.24
CA VAL A 445 36.31 10.59 -14.29
C VAL A 445 36.91 10.82 -15.67
N ARG A 446 36.16 10.51 -16.72
CA ARG A 446 36.54 10.82 -18.11
C ARG A 446 35.73 12.03 -18.57
N ALA A 447 36.39 13.12 -18.92
CA ALA A 447 35.73 14.27 -19.54
C ALA A 447 35.34 13.99 -21.01
N ALA A 448 34.48 14.83 -21.59
CA ALA A 448 33.97 14.70 -22.97
C ALA A 448 35.07 14.64 -24.04
N ASP A 449 36.24 15.22 -23.79
CA ASP A 449 37.44 15.16 -24.63
C ASP A 449 38.26 13.85 -24.46
N LYS A 450 37.74 12.87 -23.71
CA LYS A 450 38.40 11.62 -23.31
C LYS A 450 39.59 11.79 -22.36
N THR A 451 39.80 12.97 -21.78
CA THR A 451 40.83 13.15 -20.75
C THR A 451 40.38 12.59 -19.40
N VAL A 452 41.30 11.92 -18.72
CA VAL A 452 41.09 11.32 -17.40
C VAL A 452 41.44 12.39 -16.35
N ARG A 453 40.47 12.82 -15.54
CA ARG A 453 40.62 13.91 -14.55
C ARG A 453 40.19 13.47 -13.16
N SER A 454 40.80 14.03 -12.11
CA SER A 454 40.56 13.64 -10.72
C SER A 454 39.60 14.59 -10.04
N LEU A 455 38.51 14.09 -9.46
CA LEU A 455 37.65 14.91 -8.58
C LEU A 455 38.30 15.07 -7.21
N VAL A 456 38.83 13.96 -6.68
CA VAL A 456 39.56 13.92 -5.41
C VAL A 456 41.01 13.59 -5.73
N ALA A 457 41.96 14.41 -5.32
CA ALA A 457 43.39 14.16 -5.50
C ALA A 457 43.95 13.28 -4.38
N TYR A 458 43.58 13.55 -3.13
CA TYR A 458 44.11 12.82 -1.97
C TYR A 458 43.01 12.57 -0.95
N ARG A 459 42.98 11.36 -0.37
CA ARG A 459 42.12 11.04 0.77
C ARG A 459 42.93 10.32 1.84
N LEU A 460 42.77 10.76 3.09
CA LEU A 460 43.35 10.17 4.28
C LEU A 460 42.22 9.78 5.23
N THR A 461 42.08 8.48 5.51
CA THR A 461 41.08 7.96 6.44
C THR A 461 41.79 7.36 7.64
N THR A 462 41.34 7.68 8.85
CA THR A 462 41.82 7.07 10.10
C THR A 462 40.64 6.69 10.99
N GLY A 463 40.82 5.82 11.97
CA GLY A 463 39.70 5.48 12.85
C GLY A 463 40.03 4.52 13.97
N VAL A 464 38.99 4.22 14.76
CA VAL A 464 39.04 3.31 15.90
C VAL A 464 38.04 2.17 15.73
N GLN A 465 38.47 0.95 16.05
CA GLN A 465 37.68 -0.27 16.01
C GLN A 465 37.56 -0.83 17.42
N LEU A 466 36.35 -1.19 17.80
CA LEU A 466 36.07 -1.92 19.04
C LEU A 466 35.37 -3.22 18.68
N GLY A 467 35.90 -4.35 19.15
CA GLY A 467 35.35 -5.66 18.86
C GLY A 467 35.41 -6.63 20.01
N VAL A 468 34.65 -7.72 19.89
CA VAL A 468 34.58 -8.81 20.86
C VAL A 468 34.42 -10.15 20.16
N GLY A 469 35.17 -11.15 20.63
CA GLY A 469 35.00 -12.54 20.22
C GLY A 469 33.89 -13.25 20.99
N LEU A 470 33.13 -14.07 20.28
CA LEU A 470 31.97 -14.80 20.79
C LEU A 470 32.11 -16.29 20.43
N PHE A 471 31.95 -17.16 21.44
CA PHE A 471 31.92 -18.61 21.28
C PHE A 471 33.12 -19.25 20.54
N ASP A 472 34.26 -18.55 20.47
CA ASP A 472 35.46 -18.94 19.71
C ASP A 472 35.24 -19.15 18.20
N THR A 473 34.05 -18.84 17.68
CA THR A 473 33.67 -19.04 16.27
C THR A 473 33.08 -17.79 15.62
N MET A 474 32.74 -16.76 16.41
CA MET A 474 32.13 -15.52 15.93
C MET A 474 32.86 -14.31 16.49
N SER A 475 32.77 -13.18 15.81
CA SER A 475 33.15 -11.88 16.37
C SER A 475 32.22 -10.78 15.89
N MET A 476 32.05 -9.77 16.72
CA MET A 476 31.35 -8.53 16.38
C MET A 476 32.28 -7.35 16.60
N ALA A 477 32.25 -6.37 15.71
CA ALA A 477 33.00 -5.13 15.85
C ALA A 477 32.24 -3.93 15.30
N ALA A 478 32.54 -2.75 15.83
CA ALA A 478 32.08 -1.45 15.34
C ALA A 478 33.30 -0.57 15.02
N ARG A 479 33.18 0.27 13.99
CA ARG A 479 34.24 1.16 13.50
C ARG A 479 33.72 2.57 13.31
N VAL A 480 34.57 3.52 13.68
CA VAL A 480 34.33 4.96 13.51
C VAL A 480 35.45 5.54 12.64
N PRO A 481 35.20 5.79 11.35
CA PRO A 481 36.16 6.45 10.48
C PRO A 481 36.10 7.98 10.60
N LEU A 482 37.26 8.60 10.48
CA LEU A 482 37.51 10.02 10.33
C LEU A 482 38.19 10.22 8.99
N VAL A 483 37.63 11.10 8.16
CA VAL A 483 38.05 11.29 6.77
C VAL A 483 38.58 12.70 6.58
N LEU A 484 39.69 12.79 5.86
CA LEU A 484 40.27 14.01 5.32
C LEU A 484 40.39 13.84 3.80
N ALA A 485 39.77 14.70 3.00
CA ALA A 485 39.81 14.62 1.54
C ALA A 485 40.27 15.95 0.94
N GLN A 486 40.98 15.89 -0.18
CA GLN A 486 41.42 17.05 -0.96
C GLN A 486 40.99 16.90 -2.43
N GLY A 487 40.39 17.94 -3.00
CA GLY A 487 39.99 18.02 -4.41
C GLY A 487 41.16 18.01 -5.41
N GLY A 488 40.88 17.65 -6.67
CA GLY A 488 41.86 17.59 -7.77
C GLY A 488 41.90 18.80 -8.70
N ASP A 489 42.73 18.77 -9.74
CA ASP A 489 42.83 19.88 -10.72
C ASP A 489 41.85 19.67 -11.89
N PHE A 490 40.90 20.60 -12.07
CA PHE A 490 39.98 20.67 -13.21
C PHE A 490 40.26 21.95 -14.03
N PRO A 491 40.09 21.97 -15.37
CA PRO A 491 40.44 23.14 -16.18
C PRO A 491 39.47 24.30 -15.88
N GLY A 492 40.01 25.51 -15.66
CA GLY A 492 39.20 26.67 -15.26
C GLY A 492 38.85 26.72 -13.76
N GLN A 493 39.17 25.67 -13.01
CA GLN A 493 38.79 25.45 -11.62
C GLN A 493 40.02 25.10 -10.79
N ASN A 494 40.38 25.93 -9.80
CA ASN A 494 41.47 25.61 -8.87
C ASN A 494 40.92 24.72 -7.73
N MET A 495 40.44 23.51 -8.02
CA MET A 495 39.81 22.65 -7.00
C MET A 495 40.78 21.98 -6.02
N GLY A 496 42.07 22.34 -6.07
CA GLY A 496 43.05 21.99 -5.03
C GLY A 496 42.71 22.51 -3.62
N ALA A 497 41.67 23.32 -3.47
CA ALA A 497 41.20 23.92 -2.22
C ALA A 497 40.00 23.22 -1.55
N LEU A 498 39.29 22.29 -2.22
CA LEU A 498 38.23 21.51 -1.58
C LEU A 498 38.87 20.58 -0.54
N VAL A 499 38.85 20.97 0.74
CA VAL A 499 39.30 20.15 1.86
C VAL A 499 38.09 19.74 2.68
N GLY A 500 37.70 18.46 2.58
CA GLY A 500 36.69 17.87 3.45
C GLY A 500 37.34 17.28 4.69
N ASN A 501 36.83 17.59 5.89
CA ASN A 501 37.23 16.92 7.12
C ASN A 501 36.04 16.59 8.02
N GLY A 502 35.88 15.32 8.39
CA GLY A 502 34.75 14.92 9.25
C GLY A 502 34.70 13.44 9.58
N LEU A 503 33.57 13.03 10.17
CA LEU A 503 33.24 11.62 10.33
C LEU A 503 32.85 11.02 8.98
N GLY A 504 33.26 9.78 8.74
CA GLY A 504 32.68 8.98 7.66
C GLY A 504 31.66 7.98 8.20
N ASP A 505 31.18 7.10 7.33
CA ASP A 505 30.16 6.11 7.68
C ASP A 505 30.60 5.12 8.76
N LEU A 506 29.80 5.01 9.82
CA LEU A 506 29.96 4.01 10.86
C LEU A 506 29.81 2.60 10.28
N GLU A 507 30.77 1.71 10.56
CA GLU A 507 30.72 0.32 10.08
C GLU A 507 30.48 -0.66 11.24
N PHE A 508 29.57 -1.59 11.04
CA PHE A 508 29.36 -2.77 11.88
C PHE A 508 29.82 -4.03 11.15
N LEU A 509 30.58 -4.87 11.84
CA LEU A 509 31.19 -6.06 11.27
C LEU A 509 30.81 -7.29 12.09
N GLY A 510 30.21 -8.27 11.42
CA GLY A 510 29.97 -9.60 11.96
C GLY A 510 30.82 -10.62 11.22
N ARG A 511 31.61 -11.44 11.94
CA ARG A 511 32.40 -12.52 11.34
C ARG A 511 32.01 -13.86 11.94
N TRP A 512 32.01 -14.89 11.09
CA TRP A 512 31.70 -16.27 11.48
C TRP A 512 32.70 -17.24 10.84
N GLN A 513 33.49 -17.90 11.68
CA GLN A 513 34.46 -18.90 11.28
C GLN A 513 33.80 -20.28 11.24
N ILE A 514 33.82 -20.88 10.04
CA ILE A 514 33.28 -22.21 9.78
C ILE A 514 34.36 -23.26 10.02
N TRP A 515 35.55 -23.05 9.46
CA TRP A 515 36.71 -23.93 9.62
C TRP A 515 37.92 -23.15 10.12
N ASP A 516 38.65 -23.76 11.06
CA ASP A 516 39.94 -23.27 11.54
C ASP A 516 41.07 -23.80 10.65
N ALA A 517 41.99 -22.92 10.27
CA ALA A 517 43.15 -23.26 9.44
C ALA A 517 44.20 -24.12 10.19
N ARG A 518 43.97 -24.46 11.47
CA ARG A 518 44.85 -25.31 12.27
C ARG A 518 44.81 -26.78 11.80
N GLY A 519 45.97 -27.44 11.86
CA GLY A 519 46.07 -28.87 11.55
C GLY A 519 46.09 -29.23 10.06
N GLY A 520 46.38 -28.27 9.17
CA GLY A 520 46.55 -28.51 7.72
C GLY A 520 45.25 -28.51 6.90
N ARG A 521 44.11 -28.19 7.53
CA ARG A 521 42.84 -27.93 6.84
C ARG A 521 42.79 -26.47 6.38
N PRO A 522 42.09 -26.15 5.27
CA PRO A 522 41.82 -24.77 4.92
C PRO A 522 40.87 -24.15 5.95
N GLY A 523 41.17 -22.94 6.41
CA GLY A 523 40.26 -22.14 7.20
C GLY A 523 39.26 -21.43 6.30
N ILE A 524 38.04 -21.22 6.78
CA ILE A 524 36.98 -20.48 6.09
C ILE A 524 36.25 -19.59 7.08
N THR A 525 36.10 -18.32 6.73
CA THR A 525 35.36 -17.32 7.49
C THR A 525 34.43 -16.54 6.59
N PHE A 526 33.17 -16.41 7.00
CA PHE A 526 32.19 -15.50 6.43
C PHE A 526 32.15 -14.20 7.20
N GLU A 527 31.78 -13.13 6.51
CA GLU A 527 31.70 -11.81 7.07
C GLU A 527 30.53 -11.03 6.47
N GLY A 528 29.80 -10.33 7.32
CA GLY A 528 28.86 -9.29 6.96
C GLY A 528 29.39 -7.93 7.45
N ILE A 529 29.34 -6.94 6.57
CA ILE A 529 29.62 -5.54 6.88
C ILE A 529 28.34 -4.77 6.62
N TYR A 530 27.96 -3.93 7.58
CA TYR A 530 26.84 -3.03 7.47
C TYR A 530 27.35 -1.60 7.73
N ARG A 531 27.00 -0.65 6.88
CA ARG A 531 27.43 0.74 6.96
C ARG A 531 26.23 1.64 7.15
N LEU A 532 26.29 2.49 8.17
CA LEU A 532 25.31 3.54 8.41
C LEU A 532 25.79 4.84 7.75
N ALA A 533 24.93 5.43 6.93
CA ALA A 533 25.06 6.78 6.38
C ALA A 533 25.16 7.80 7.52
N SER A 534 26.38 8.11 7.93
CA SER A 534 26.64 8.97 9.09
C SER A 534 27.80 9.93 8.86
N GLY A 535 28.52 9.77 7.75
CA GLY A 535 29.31 10.86 7.19
C GLY A 535 28.45 11.77 6.32
N SER A 536 28.85 13.03 6.20
CA SER A 536 28.21 13.99 5.30
C SER A 536 28.63 13.71 3.85
N GLU A 537 27.72 13.89 2.91
CA GLU A 537 28.04 13.81 1.48
C GLU A 537 28.91 14.99 1.03
N ASP A 538 28.81 16.14 1.70
CA ASP A 538 29.66 17.31 1.46
C ASP A 538 31.14 16.95 1.56
N ALA A 539 31.90 17.36 0.54
CA ALA A 539 33.34 17.11 0.45
C ALA A 539 33.76 15.63 0.56
N PHE A 540 32.89 14.70 0.14
CA PHE A 540 33.17 13.27 -0.03
C PHE A 540 33.49 12.53 1.29
N LEU A 541 32.80 12.86 2.39
CA LEU A 541 33.08 12.31 3.73
C LEU A 541 32.33 11.00 4.04
N GLY A 542 31.12 10.80 3.51
CA GLY A 542 30.29 9.59 3.69
C GLY A 542 29.18 9.46 2.65
N ARG A 543 28.26 8.52 2.87
CA ARG A 543 27.08 8.25 2.00
C ARG A 543 25.81 8.77 2.68
N ASN A 544 24.77 9.11 1.92
CA ASN A 544 23.42 9.37 2.45
C ASN A 544 22.60 8.08 2.69
N GLU A 545 22.98 6.96 2.07
CA GLU A 545 22.26 5.69 2.17
C GLU A 545 23.04 4.58 2.87
N THR A 546 22.31 3.71 3.58
CA THR A 546 22.91 2.53 4.22
C THR A 546 23.34 1.49 3.18
N SER A 547 24.48 0.86 3.41
CA SER A 547 25.02 -0.12 2.45
C SER A 547 25.61 -1.34 3.14
N GLY A 548 25.77 -2.43 2.39
CA GLY A 548 26.15 -3.72 2.93
C GLY A 548 27.19 -4.44 2.08
N ALA A 549 27.98 -5.28 2.72
CA ALA A 549 28.84 -6.23 2.01
C ALA A 549 28.84 -7.58 2.68
N VAL A 550 28.85 -8.64 1.89
CA VAL A 550 29.08 -10.01 2.35
C VAL A 550 30.37 -10.53 1.74
N ALA A 551 31.20 -11.18 2.56
CA ALA A 551 32.48 -11.71 2.11
C ALA A 551 32.74 -13.11 2.65
N ALA A 552 33.42 -13.92 1.85
CA ALA A 552 33.94 -15.22 2.23
C ALA A 552 35.46 -15.21 2.03
N THR A 553 36.20 -15.56 3.09
CA THR A 553 37.66 -15.63 3.07
C THR A 553 38.10 -17.07 3.35
N ALA A 554 38.91 -17.61 2.45
CA ALA A 554 39.54 -18.91 2.58
C ALA A 554 41.04 -18.75 2.79
N GLU A 555 41.60 -19.57 3.68
CA GLU A 555 43.02 -19.56 4.01
C GLU A 555 43.57 -20.98 4.01
N TRP A 556 44.74 -21.19 3.43
CA TRP A 556 45.48 -22.43 3.55
C TRP A 556 46.93 -22.16 3.94
N ARG A 557 47.54 -23.09 4.67
CA ARG A 557 48.93 -23.01 5.13
C ARG A 557 49.70 -24.28 4.79
N ALA A 558 50.89 -24.13 4.22
CA ALA A 558 51.89 -25.19 4.13
C ALA A 558 53.27 -24.68 4.54
N GLY A 559 53.72 -25.12 5.72
CA GLY A 559 54.99 -24.69 6.29
C GLY A 559 55.01 -23.17 6.48
N LEU A 560 55.89 -22.50 5.74
CA LEU A 560 56.06 -21.05 5.77
C LEU A 560 55.19 -20.31 4.75
N ILE A 561 54.51 -21.04 3.86
CA ILE A 561 53.69 -20.45 2.79
C ILE A 561 52.23 -20.41 3.24
N ARG A 562 51.57 -19.30 2.92
CA ARG A 562 50.16 -19.06 3.19
C ARG A 562 49.46 -18.63 1.91
N GLY A 563 48.39 -19.32 1.55
CA GLY A 563 47.50 -18.95 0.46
C GLY A 563 46.23 -18.32 1.01
N LEU A 564 45.77 -17.25 0.37
CA LEU A 564 44.52 -16.57 0.68
C LEU A 564 43.67 -16.45 -0.57
N GLY A 565 42.37 -16.66 -0.41
CA GLY A 565 41.37 -16.33 -1.40
C GLY A 565 40.22 -15.59 -0.73
N GLN A 566 39.69 -14.57 -1.39
CA GLN A 566 38.52 -13.85 -0.92
C GLN A 566 37.56 -13.59 -2.07
N TYR A 567 36.29 -13.79 -1.80
CA TYR A 567 35.19 -13.31 -2.61
C TYR A 567 34.33 -12.39 -1.74
N ALA A 568 33.92 -11.25 -2.28
CA ALA A 568 32.94 -10.38 -1.63
C ALA A 568 31.95 -9.85 -2.65
N TYR A 569 30.72 -9.66 -2.21
CA TYR A 569 29.68 -8.94 -2.91
C TYR A 569 29.34 -7.71 -2.07
N LEU A 570 29.42 -6.55 -2.70
CA LEU A 570 29.12 -5.25 -2.10
C LEU A 570 27.83 -4.79 -2.77
N ARG A 571 26.79 -4.61 -1.95
CA ARG A 571 25.57 -3.95 -2.38
C ARG A 571 25.76 -2.47 -2.23
N GLU A 572 25.75 -1.76 -3.35
CA GLU A 572 25.88 -0.31 -3.40
C GLU A 572 24.68 0.23 -4.18
N PRO A 573 24.04 1.32 -3.69
CA PRO A 573 22.99 2.00 -4.46
C PRO A 573 23.52 2.34 -5.86
N GLU A 574 22.68 2.17 -6.87
CA GLU A 574 23.05 2.56 -8.23
C GLU A 574 23.13 4.09 -8.30
N ARG A 575 24.26 4.61 -8.78
CA ARG A 575 24.55 6.06 -8.83
C ARG A 575 25.29 6.42 -10.09
N SER A 576 24.96 7.54 -10.70
CA SER A 576 25.70 8.08 -11.84
C SER A 576 26.48 9.30 -11.37
N LEU A 577 27.79 9.32 -11.60
CA LEU A 577 28.62 10.51 -11.38
C LEU A 577 29.34 10.85 -12.68
N PHE A 578 29.01 12.00 -13.26
CA PHE A 578 29.38 12.34 -14.64
C PHE A 578 29.00 11.19 -15.59
N ASN A 579 29.98 10.63 -16.30
CA ASN A 579 29.80 9.51 -17.23
C ASN A 579 30.13 8.14 -16.64
N ALA A 580 30.16 7.99 -15.32
CA ALA A 580 30.47 6.73 -14.65
C ALA A 580 29.29 6.25 -13.81
N ARG A 581 28.78 5.06 -14.12
CA ARG A 581 27.76 4.38 -13.33
C ARG A 581 28.38 3.50 -12.25
N PHE A 582 27.98 3.73 -11.01
CA PHE A 582 28.29 2.99 -9.80
C PHE A 582 27.06 2.19 -9.36
N GLY A 583 27.29 1.13 -8.59
CA GLY A 583 26.28 0.15 -8.22
C GLY A 583 26.95 -1.12 -7.74
N ASP A 584 26.19 -2.20 -7.63
CA ASP A 584 26.64 -3.48 -7.11
C ASP A 584 27.98 -3.98 -7.67
N GLN A 585 28.80 -4.53 -6.78
CA GLN A 585 30.15 -4.96 -7.11
C GLN A 585 30.50 -6.31 -6.54
N HIS A 586 31.25 -7.08 -7.33
CA HIS A 586 31.93 -8.28 -6.88
C HIS A 586 33.42 -8.01 -6.77
N ARG A 587 34.01 -8.43 -5.66
CA ARG A 587 35.45 -8.36 -5.42
C ARG A 587 36.01 -9.77 -5.29
N VAL A 588 37.00 -10.06 -6.11
CA VAL A 588 37.73 -11.33 -6.09
C VAL A 588 39.19 -11.02 -5.84
N GLY A 589 39.79 -11.67 -4.84
CA GLY A 589 41.21 -11.52 -4.63
C GLY A 589 41.91 -12.79 -4.18
N PHE A 590 43.22 -12.82 -4.44
CA PHE A 590 44.11 -13.91 -4.09
C PHE A 590 45.38 -13.35 -3.48
N GLY A 591 45.90 -14.02 -2.47
CA GLY A 591 47.09 -13.60 -1.76
C GLY A 591 48.06 -14.75 -1.54
N LEU A 592 49.35 -14.44 -1.58
CA LEU A 592 50.42 -15.36 -1.22
C LEU A 592 51.31 -14.70 -0.18
N GLY A 593 51.35 -15.30 1.02
CA GLY A 593 52.16 -14.87 2.15
C GLY A 593 53.31 -15.84 2.42
N TYR A 594 54.40 -15.30 2.94
CA TYR A 594 55.55 -16.02 3.47
C TYR A 594 55.85 -15.58 4.91
N VAL A 595 55.78 -16.54 5.82
CA VAL A 595 56.08 -16.33 7.24
C VAL A 595 57.59 -16.33 7.43
N LEU A 596 58.14 -15.23 7.94
CA LEU A 596 59.57 -15.06 8.21
C LEU A 596 59.96 -15.82 9.49
N PRO A 597 60.76 -16.90 9.40
CA PRO A 597 61.13 -17.69 10.57
C PRO A 597 61.87 -16.86 11.62
N GLY A 598 61.44 -16.95 12.88
CA GLY A 598 62.12 -16.31 14.01
C GLY A 598 61.91 -14.79 14.14
N MET A 599 61.21 -14.14 13.21
CA MET A 599 60.98 -12.69 13.22
C MET A 599 59.57 -12.29 13.68
N GLY A 600 58.65 -13.26 13.84
CA GLY A 600 57.26 -12.96 14.17
C GLY A 600 56.57 -12.09 13.11
N ALA A 601 57.00 -12.17 11.85
CA ALA A 601 56.52 -11.31 10.78
C ALA A 601 56.18 -12.12 9.51
N GLU A 602 55.36 -11.53 8.65
CA GLU A 602 54.93 -12.10 7.38
C GLU A 602 55.03 -11.04 6.29
N VAL A 603 55.47 -11.44 5.11
CA VAL A 603 55.43 -10.63 3.89
C VAL A 603 54.55 -11.32 2.87
N GLY A 604 53.93 -10.58 1.97
CA GLY A 604 53.10 -11.18 0.95
C GLY A 604 52.70 -10.24 -0.15
N VAL A 605 52.16 -10.82 -1.20
CA VAL A 605 51.59 -10.12 -2.35
C VAL A 605 50.15 -10.53 -2.51
N GLU A 606 49.32 -9.57 -2.89
CA GLU A 606 47.91 -9.76 -3.10
C GLU A 606 47.50 -9.15 -4.42
N TRP A 607 46.59 -9.83 -5.09
CA TRP A 607 45.99 -9.38 -6.32
C TRP A 607 44.48 -9.32 -6.12
N VAL A 608 43.91 -8.15 -6.37
CA VAL A 608 42.50 -7.87 -6.15
C VAL A 608 41.89 -7.40 -7.47
N ASN A 609 40.73 -7.96 -7.79
CA ASN A 609 39.93 -7.61 -8.96
C ASN A 609 38.54 -7.19 -8.50
N TRP A 610 38.01 -6.19 -9.18
CA TRP A 610 36.66 -5.67 -9.03
C TRP A 610 35.91 -5.93 -10.33
N LEU A 611 34.70 -6.49 -10.22
CA LEU A 611 33.83 -6.91 -11.31
C LEU A 611 32.43 -6.31 -11.07
N GLY A 612 31.78 -5.83 -12.13
CA GLY A 612 30.45 -5.21 -12.04
C GLY A 612 30.50 -3.67 -11.96
N GLY A 613 29.47 -3.03 -12.51
CA GLY A 613 29.34 -1.59 -12.75
C GLY A 613 30.39 -1.00 -13.72
N GLU A 614 30.33 0.30 -14.06
CA GLU A 614 31.27 0.89 -15.03
C GLU A 614 32.54 1.47 -14.38
N PRO A 615 33.76 1.12 -14.86
CA PRO A 615 34.05 0.10 -15.85
C PRO A 615 33.97 -1.31 -15.26
N ASN A 616 33.49 -2.25 -16.08
CA ASN A 616 33.17 -3.64 -15.70
C ASN A 616 34.33 -4.45 -15.07
N TYR A 617 35.56 -3.94 -15.15
CA TYR A 617 36.74 -4.59 -14.61
C TYR A 617 37.77 -3.57 -14.12
N SER A 618 38.23 -3.73 -12.87
CA SER A 618 39.38 -2.98 -12.32
C SER A 618 40.27 -3.89 -11.48
N SER A 619 41.56 -3.60 -11.42
CA SER A 619 42.56 -4.49 -10.80
C SER A 619 43.65 -3.73 -10.06
N GLU A 620 44.07 -4.26 -8.91
CA GLU A 620 45.08 -3.68 -8.01
C GLU A 620 46.00 -4.79 -7.47
N VAL A 621 47.29 -4.48 -7.33
CA VAL A 621 48.26 -5.35 -6.65
C VAL A 621 48.79 -4.67 -5.42
N LEU A 622 48.86 -5.41 -4.31
CA LEU A 622 49.33 -4.94 -3.02
C LEU A 622 50.50 -5.78 -2.51
N LEU A 623 51.43 -5.10 -1.85
CA LEU A 623 52.48 -5.70 -1.03
C LEU A 623 52.10 -5.51 0.44
N GLY A 624 51.99 -6.61 1.17
CA GLY A 624 51.65 -6.65 2.58
C GLY A 624 52.86 -7.02 3.43
N TYR A 625 52.99 -6.36 4.58
CA TYR A 625 53.86 -6.76 5.67
C TYR A 625 53.07 -6.78 6.98
N ARG A 626 53.17 -7.85 7.74
CA ARG A 626 52.43 -8.02 8.99
C ARG A 626 53.37 -8.45 10.11
N MET A 627 53.48 -7.61 11.14
CA MET A 627 54.15 -7.98 12.38
C MET A 627 53.16 -8.58 13.37
N ARG A 628 53.59 -9.62 14.08
CA ARG A 628 52.83 -10.31 15.12
C ARG A 628 53.66 -10.39 16.39
N GLY A 629 53.11 -9.91 17.49
CA GLY A 629 53.64 -10.11 18.83
C GLY A 629 52.59 -10.68 19.78
N PRO A 630 52.95 -10.89 21.06
CA PRO A 630 52.00 -11.36 22.06
C PRO A 630 50.85 -10.37 22.24
N GLY A 631 49.66 -10.73 21.75
CA GLY A 631 48.44 -9.91 21.90
C GLY A 631 48.36 -8.68 21.00
N PHE A 632 49.28 -8.51 20.04
CA PHE A 632 49.17 -7.42 19.06
C PHE A 632 49.55 -7.84 17.63
N THR A 633 48.94 -7.18 16.66
CA THR A 633 49.24 -7.32 15.22
C THR A 633 49.35 -5.95 14.58
N MET A 634 50.32 -5.76 13.70
CA MET A 634 50.50 -4.52 12.94
C MET A 634 50.62 -4.84 11.46
N PRO A 635 49.52 -4.73 10.69
CA PRO A 635 49.56 -4.79 9.24
C PRO A 635 50.03 -3.47 8.63
N LEU A 636 50.78 -3.57 7.54
CA LEU A 636 51.22 -2.49 6.65
C LEU A 636 51.00 -2.96 5.22
N SER A 637 50.47 -2.10 4.35
CA SER A 637 50.39 -2.41 2.92
C SER A 637 50.61 -1.21 2.03
N LEU A 638 51.09 -1.50 0.82
CA LEU A 638 51.25 -0.55 -0.27
C LEU A 638 50.70 -1.20 -1.54
N GLY A 639 49.80 -0.50 -2.23
CA GLY A 639 49.12 -0.96 -3.43
C GLY A 639 49.25 0.03 -4.57
N ALA A 640 49.18 -0.50 -5.79
CA ALA A 640 49.10 0.28 -7.01
C ALA A 640 48.07 -0.34 -7.96
N ALA A 641 47.27 0.51 -8.61
CA ALA A 641 46.35 0.04 -9.63
C ALA A 641 47.12 -0.53 -10.83
N LEU A 642 46.64 -1.66 -11.32
CA LEU A 642 47.02 -2.20 -12.64
C LEU A 642 46.14 -1.62 -13.75
N THR A 643 44.97 -1.08 -13.40
CA THR A 643 44.00 -0.50 -14.33
C THR A 643 43.78 0.98 -14.02
N GLY A 644 43.84 1.86 -15.02
CA GLY A 644 43.55 3.28 -14.85
C GLY A 644 42.06 3.58 -14.95
N THR A 645 41.27 3.07 -13.99
CA THR A 645 39.81 3.21 -13.97
C THR A 645 39.35 4.16 -12.87
N PRO A 646 38.14 4.73 -12.98
CA PRO A 646 37.49 5.47 -11.89
C PRO A 646 37.49 4.74 -10.55
N ARG A 647 37.55 3.39 -10.60
CA ARG A 647 37.34 2.45 -9.49
C ARG A 647 38.61 1.93 -8.79
N THR A 648 39.81 2.19 -9.31
CA THR A 648 41.05 1.82 -8.61
C THR A 648 41.95 3.03 -8.43
N PRO A 649 42.38 3.33 -7.19
CA PRO A 649 43.24 4.46 -6.94
C PRO A 649 44.61 4.25 -7.57
N ARG A 650 45.28 5.34 -7.95
CA ARG A 650 46.61 5.23 -8.55
C ARG A 650 47.60 4.57 -7.59
N PHE A 651 47.57 5.00 -6.33
CA PHE A 651 48.32 4.39 -5.23
C PHE A 651 47.47 4.33 -3.96
N ARG A 652 47.70 3.29 -3.15
CA ARG A 652 47.12 3.12 -1.82
C ARG A 652 48.22 2.78 -0.84
N GLY A 653 48.18 3.36 0.35
CA GLY A 653 49.03 2.98 1.47
C GLY A 653 48.22 2.84 2.74
N SER A 654 48.52 1.81 3.53
CA SER A 654 47.81 1.59 4.79
C SER A 654 48.67 1.07 5.92
N ALA A 655 48.25 1.39 7.14
CA ALA A 655 48.84 0.94 8.38
C ALA A 655 47.76 0.67 9.42
N GLY A 656 47.93 -0.38 10.20
CA GLY A 656 47.05 -0.70 11.32
C GLY A 656 47.79 -1.16 12.56
N ALA A 657 47.13 -1.05 13.70
CA ALA A 657 47.54 -1.67 14.95
C ALA A 657 46.33 -2.30 15.61
N LEU A 658 46.48 -3.54 16.02
CA LEU A 658 45.44 -4.33 16.68
C LEU A 658 45.96 -4.84 17.99
N ILE A 659 45.18 -4.68 19.05
CA ILE A 659 45.47 -5.24 20.37
C ILE A 659 44.30 -6.11 20.79
N ARG A 660 44.61 -7.35 21.19
CA ARG A 660 43.63 -8.28 21.74
C ARG A 660 43.93 -8.54 23.21
N ARG A 661 42.90 -8.46 24.05
CA ARG A 661 43.03 -8.72 25.49
C ARG A 661 41.82 -9.46 26.00
N ARG A 662 42.08 -10.53 26.78
CA ARG A 662 41.02 -11.25 27.48
C ARG A 662 40.57 -10.44 28.69
N ALA A 663 39.26 -10.35 28.91
CA ALA A 663 38.76 -9.91 30.22
C ALA A 663 39.18 -10.95 31.27
N ASN A 664 39.81 -10.48 32.35
CA ASN A 664 40.19 -11.32 33.49
C ASN A 664 38.96 -11.71 34.31
#